data_AF-A0A4Y4K3C9-F1
#
_entry.id   AF-A0A4Y4K3C9-F1
#
_cell.length_a   1.000
_cell.length_b   1.000
_cell.length_c   1.000
_cell.angle_alpha   90.00
_cell.angle_beta   90.00
_cell.angle_gamma   90.00
#
_symmetry.space_group_name_H-M   'P 1'
#
loop_
_entity.id
_entity.type
_entity.pdbx_description
1 polymer ?
#
loop_
_entity_poly.entity_id
_entity_poly.type
_entity_poly.pdbx_seq_one_letter_code
_entity_poly.pdbx_strand_id
1 'polypeptide(L)'
;MTVDLAEATVDGIEEPRSGACRLFAEELREALRELLSQPGHQEPGIEVSALGVRDAFAAPAPVGASRAALPVHLYGRQVLVGPWPAEGRAGCGDCLRRRWQGVRSVGLREGIELRGDTREAGPWPYRGPFAAQAVAALIARLGAAPRDDRRPFPDVWLVDLEKLTVRHYPLVPEPDCPGCGTPEPVTAESAVLILRPAPKYRPGVSRVRPVDAYGLQVDAFANPHWGAVGPSVVCDVTSPTTSATVGCFSSRSGDYLRETFWGGHADTYHASTRIGVLEGLERFAGMRARGRALTLTASLDDLGPAAVDPRETGLYTDEFHRANPWVPPFTSNRPILWVWGWSLRDARPRPVPEILAFYHKPGTEHRFVQESSNGCASGGSLEEAVLSGLMEVLERDAFLLAWHGMQPLPEIDPATSADPRTRFMVDRMAMYGYRARFFDTRITFPVPVVTAVAERFDGGLARMCFGAGAALDPEAALAAALCEIATDSVQLLQRFRRDEAGYRAMSEDFEKITSLHDHPLVYAVPEMGRHADFLLRPASPPEPRSVAALRWTRADGSGPDVRDDLLAAVDAVTSAGFDVVVVDQTTPEQRALGLHTVKVLVPGLLPLDFGWTRQRARHMPRMRTALREAGLRPDDLTAADLHPGPHPFP
;
A
#
# COMPACT_ATOMS: atom_id res chain seq x y z
N MET A 1 7.20 -45.09 -8.29
CA MET A 1 8.45 -45.84 -8.08
C MET A 1 9.56 -44.82 -7.93
N THR A 2 9.91 -44.62 -6.68
CA THR A 2 11.05 -43.90 -6.12
C THR A 2 12.36 -44.35 -6.74
N VAL A 3 13.19 -43.41 -7.18
CA VAL A 3 14.65 -43.56 -7.16
C VAL A 3 15.21 -42.24 -6.63
N ASP A 4 15.78 -42.34 -5.44
CA ASP A 4 16.69 -41.40 -4.81
C ASP A 4 17.76 -40.90 -5.79
N LEU A 5 17.97 -39.59 -5.80
CA LEU A 5 19.31 -39.04 -6.02
C LEU A 5 19.64 -38.16 -4.82
N ALA A 6 20.03 -38.86 -3.75
CA ALA A 6 20.78 -38.30 -2.65
C ALA A 6 22.11 -37.72 -3.16
N GLU A 7 22.41 -36.53 -2.64
CA GLU A 7 23.73 -35.98 -2.32
C GLU A 7 24.94 -36.72 -2.90
N ALA A 8 25.44 -36.20 -4.02
CA ALA A 8 26.84 -36.33 -4.39
C ALA A 8 27.45 -34.92 -4.41
N THR A 9 28.00 -34.50 -3.27
CA THR A 9 28.99 -33.43 -3.20
C THR A 9 30.21 -33.87 -4.01
N VAL A 10 30.33 -33.35 -5.24
CA VAL A 10 31.53 -33.54 -6.06
C VAL A 10 32.58 -32.56 -5.58
N ASP A 11 33.69 -33.14 -5.12
CA ASP A 11 34.94 -32.48 -4.74
C ASP A 11 35.46 -31.50 -5.81
N GLY A 12 35.86 -30.30 -5.36
CA GLY A 12 37.01 -29.58 -5.91
C GLY A 12 36.86 -28.77 -7.21
N ILE A 13 35.70 -28.72 -7.87
CA ILE A 13 35.48 -27.80 -9.00
C ILE A 13 34.80 -26.55 -8.48
N GLU A 14 35.59 -25.47 -8.40
CA GLU A 14 35.09 -24.18 -7.97
C GLU A 14 34.04 -23.64 -8.96
N GLU A 15 32.89 -23.19 -8.45
CA GLU A 15 31.83 -22.65 -9.30
C GLU A 15 32.39 -21.50 -10.16
N PRO A 16 32.26 -21.55 -11.50
CA PRO A 16 32.84 -20.55 -12.41
C PRO A 16 32.48 -19.09 -12.05
N ARG A 17 31.32 -18.88 -11.42
CA ARG A 17 30.82 -17.58 -10.98
C ARG A 17 31.58 -17.04 -9.77
N SER A 18 31.92 -17.92 -8.85
CA SER A 18 32.84 -17.64 -7.74
C SER A 18 34.27 -17.40 -8.25
N GLY A 19 34.63 -18.05 -9.37
CA GLY A 19 35.84 -17.75 -10.14
C GLY A 19 35.85 -16.32 -10.70
N ALA A 20 34.81 -15.93 -11.44
CA ALA A 20 34.70 -14.59 -12.03
C ALA A 20 34.71 -13.48 -10.96
N CYS A 21 33.96 -13.66 -9.87
CA CYS A 21 33.95 -12.71 -8.76
C CYS A 21 35.33 -12.58 -8.09
N ARG A 22 36.04 -13.70 -7.87
CA ARG A 22 37.37 -13.68 -7.26
C ARG A 22 38.40 -13.01 -8.15
N LEU A 23 38.45 -13.40 -9.43
CA LEU A 23 39.40 -12.84 -10.39
C LEU A 23 39.17 -11.34 -10.56
N PHE A 24 37.92 -10.90 -10.66
CA PHE A 24 37.60 -9.48 -10.69
C PHE A 24 37.97 -8.76 -9.38
N ALA A 25 37.81 -9.41 -8.22
CA ALA A 25 38.24 -8.85 -6.94
C ALA A 25 39.76 -8.67 -6.86
N GLU A 26 40.55 -9.59 -7.41
CA GLU A 26 42.01 -9.49 -7.48
C GLU A 26 42.44 -8.32 -8.37
N GLU A 27 41.91 -8.25 -9.59
CA GLU A 27 42.17 -7.15 -10.54
C GLU A 27 41.74 -5.79 -9.97
N LEU A 28 40.60 -5.74 -9.29
CA LEU A 28 40.09 -4.52 -8.67
C LEU A 28 40.99 -4.03 -7.53
N ARG A 29 41.48 -4.94 -6.67
CA ARG A 29 42.44 -4.60 -5.60
C ARG A 29 43.78 -4.14 -6.15
N GLU A 30 44.26 -4.76 -7.23
CA GLU A 30 45.47 -4.31 -7.92
C GLU A 30 45.31 -2.89 -8.46
N ALA A 31 44.25 -2.63 -9.23
CA ALA A 31 43.95 -1.30 -9.76
C ALA A 31 43.77 -0.24 -8.65
N LEU A 32 43.18 -0.61 -7.51
CA LEU A 32 43.05 0.30 -6.37
C LEU A 32 44.40 0.61 -5.72
N ARG A 33 45.27 -0.38 -5.54
CA ARG A 33 46.63 -0.16 -5.01
C ARG A 33 47.44 0.76 -5.90
N GLU A 34 47.32 0.62 -7.22
CA GLU A 34 47.95 1.53 -8.19
C GLU A 34 47.46 2.98 -8.01
N LEU A 35 46.14 3.18 -7.91
CA LEU A 35 45.52 4.50 -7.79
C LEU A 35 45.73 5.17 -6.42
N LEU A 36 45.72 4.38 -5.34
CA LEU A 36 45.80 4.87 -3.95
C LEU A 36 47.23 4.90 -3.40
N SER A 37 48.26 4.65 -4.23
CA SER A 37 49.69 4.63 -3.88
C SER A 37 50.26 5.95 -3.31
N GLN A 38 49.44 7.00 -3.15
CA GLN A 38 49.82 8.25 -2.49
C GLN A 38 49.67 8.17 -0.95
N PRO A 39 50.57 8.80 -0.16
CA PRO A 39 50.50 8.76 1.31
C PRO A 39 49.16 9.32 1.83
N GLY A 40 48.49 8.57 2.71
CA GLY A 40 47.29 9.03 3.44
C GLY A 40 45.96 8.38 3.04
N HIS A 41 45.93 7.49 2.03
CA HIS A 41 44.72 6.76 1.64
C HIS A 41 44.74 5.33 2.20
N GLN A 42 43.72 4.95 2.95
CA GLN A 42 43.53 3.57 3.41
C GLN A 42 42.73 2.79 2.36
N GLU A 43 43.26 1.64 1.93
CA GLU A 43 42.55 0.75 1.00
C GLU A 43 41.27 0.22 1.66
N PRO A 44 40.08 0.43 1.07
CA PRO A 44 38.85 -0.13 1.61
C PRO A 44 38.85 -1.65 1.42
N GLY A 45 38.43 -2.39 2.45
CA GLY A 45 38.12 -3.81 2.27
C GLY A 45 37.00 -3.97 1.23
N ILE A 46 37.15 -4.89 0.27
CA ILE A 46 36.17 -5.10 -0.81
C ILE A 46 35.72 -6.56 -0.84
N GLU A 47 34.41 -6.73 -0.98
CA GLU A 47 33.74 -8.02 -1.20
C GLU A 47 33.05 -8.00 -2.56
N VAL A 48 33.49 -8.86 -3.49
CA VAL A 48 32.86 -9.02 -4.81
C VAL A 48 31.96 -10.24 -4.81
N SER A 49 30.71 -10.08 -5.26
CA SER A 49 29.76 -11.19 -5.40
C SER A 49 28.83 -11.00 -6.61
N ALA A 50 28.20 -12.06 -7.10
CA ALA A 50 27.23 -11.97 -8.18
C ALA A 50 25.79 -11.81 -7.64
N LEU A 51 24.91 -11.14 -8.41
CA LEU A 51 23.48 -11.07 -8.13
C LEU A 51 22.70 -12.14 -8.91
N GLY A 52 21.51 -12.46 -8.40
CA GLY A 52 20.60 -13.41 -9.05
C GLY A 52 21.07 -14.86 -9.02
N VAL A 53 22.01 -15.19 -8.13
CA VAL A 53 22.52 -16.56 -7.94
C VAL A 53 21.55 -17.39 -7.12
N ARG A 54 21.20 -16.86 -5.96
CA ARG A 54 20.33 -17.48 -4.96
C ARG A 54 19.17 -16.55 -4.66
N ASP A 55 18.11 -17.11 -4.08
CA ASP A 55 17.02 -16.31 -3.55
C ASP A 55 17.49 -15.47 -2.36
N ALA A 56 17.60 -14.15 -2.57
CA ALA A 56 17.99 -13.20 -1.54
C ALA A 56 16.94 -13.08 -0.41
N PHE A 57 15.67 -13.46 -0.66
CA PHE A 57 14.62 -13.44 0.36
C PHE A 57 14.67 -14.66 1.28
N ALA A 58 15.09 -15.83 0.79
CA ALA A 58 15.23 -17.06 1.58
C ALA A 58 16.64 -17.30 2.14
N ALA A 59 17.69 -16.77 1.49
CA ALA A 59 19.07 -17.02 1.91
C ALA A 59 19.34 -16.47 3.32
N PRO A 60 19.98 -17.26 4.22
CA PRO A 60 20.48 -16.75 5.48
C PRO A 60 21.58 -15.71 5.23
N ALA A 61 21.85 -14.85 6.21
CA ALA A 61 23.00 -13.94 6.13
C ALA A 61 24.27 -14.76 5.84
N PRO A 62 25.09 -14.37 4.84
CA PRO A 62 26.31 -15.10 4.53
C PRO A 62 27.22 -15.16 5.77
N VAL A 63 27.54 -16.37 6.21
CA VAL A 63 28.44 -16.62 7.34
C VAL A 63 29.82 -16.03 6.98
N GLY A 64 30.22 -14.96 7.68
CA GLY A 64 31.52 -14.30 7.48
C GLY A 64 31.52 -13.05 6.59
N ALA A 65 30.38 -12.57 6.08
CA ALA A 65 30.33 -11.28 5.39
C ALA A 65 30.61 -10.15 6.40
N SER A 66 31.76 -9.51 6.27
CA SER A 66 32.13 -8.38 7.12
C SER A 66 31.29 -7.16 6.73
N ARG A 67 30.47 -6.65 7.66
CA ARG A 67 29.79 -5.36 7.50
C ARG A 67 30.75 -4.19 7.27
N ALA A 68 32.07 -4.39 7.42
CA ALA A 68 33.10 -3.39 7.17
C ALA A 68 33.63 -3.37 5.73
N ALA A 69 33.37 -4.39 4.91
CA ALA A 69 33.81 -4.42 3.52
C ALA A 69 32.80 -3.75 2.58
N LEU A 70 33.29 -3.01 1.58
CA LEU A 70 32.49 -2.41 0.52
C LEU A 70 31.96 -3.51 -0.41
N PRO A 71 30.63 -3.72 -0.48
CA PRO A 71 30.07 -4.68 -1.40
C PRO A 71 30.17 -4.17 -2.84
N VAL A 72 30.62 -5.05 -3.72
CA VAL A 72 30.67 -4.87 -5.17
C VAL A 72 29.93 -6.05 -5.81
N HIS A 73 28.85 -5.76 -6.53
CA HIS A 73 28.00 -6.80 -7.11
C HIS A 73 28.06 -6.84 -8.64
N LEU A 74 28.18 -8.04 -9.20
CA LEU A 74 28.21 -8.29 -10.64
C LEU A 74 26.86 -8.82 -11.13
N TYR A 75 26.32 -8.25 -12.20
CA TYR A 75 25.15 -8.79 -12.90
C TYR A 75 25.13 -8.40 -14.39
N GLY A 76 25.24 -9.41 -15.26
CA GLY A 76 25.30 -9.16 -16.71
C GLY A 76 26.45 -8.19 -17.04
N ARG A 77 26.13 -7.03 -17.60
CA ARG A 77 27.11 -5.96 -17.91
C ARG A 77 27.26 -4.90 -16.82
N GLN A 78 26.60 -5.08 -15.68
CA GLN A 78 26.51 -4.08 -14.62
C GLN A 78 27.40 -4.46 -13.44
N VAL A 79 28.11 -3.47 -12.90
CA VAL A 79 28.81 -3.55 -11.63
C VAL A 79 28.18 -2.54 -10.67
N LEU A 80 27.64 -3.03 -9.55
CA LEU A 80 27.05 -2.20 -8.52
C LEU A 80 28.05 -2.03 -7.39
N VAL A 81 28.32 -0.81 -6.96
CA VAL A 81 29.31 -0.46 -5.95
C VAL A 81 28.60 0.21 -4.78
N GLY A 82 28.74 -0.36 -3.58
CA GLY A 82 28.08 0.11 -2.38
C GLY A 82 26.84 -0.72 -2.00
N PRO A 83 26.16 -0.37 -0.89
CA PRO A 83 26.35 0.86 -0.10
C PRO A 83 27.68 0.87 0.66
N TRP A 84 28.26 2.06 0.87
CA TRP A 84 29.49 2.16 1.65
C TRP A 84 29.24 1.80 3.12
N PRO A 85 30.02 0.89 3.73
CA PRO A 85 29.93 0.56 5.14
C PRO A 85 29.93 1.78 6.07
N ALA A 86 28.90 1.88 6.90
CA ALA A 86 28.79 2.87 7.96
C ALA A 86 28.28 2.18 9.23
N GLU A 87 29.02 2.32 10.32
CA GLU A 87 28.63 1.77 11.62
C GLU A 87 27.31 2.40 12.08
N GLY A 88 26.41 1.58 12.65
CA GLY A 88 25.10 2.04 13.13
C GLY A 88 24.10 2.45 12.04
N ARG A 89 24.47 2.48 10.76
CA ARG A 89 23.56 2.83 9.66
C ARG A 89 23.02 1.58 8.97
N ALA A 90 21.70 1.56 8.71
CA ALA A 90 21.05 0.49 7.96
C ALA A 90 21.31 0.63 6.45
N GLY A 91 21.25 -0.49 5.74
CA GLY A 91 21.55 -0.59 4.31
C GLY A 91 22.91 -1.25 4.06
N CYS A 92 22.88 -2.54 3.79
CA CYS A 92 24.06 -3.35 3.47
C CYS A 92 23.94 -4.02 2.09
N GLY A 93 24.94 -4.81 1.69
CA GLY A 93 24.90 -5.60 0.45
C GLY A 93 23.69 -6.55 0.36
N ASP A 94 23.21 -7.09 1.49
CA ASP A 94 22.00 -7.93 1.49
C ASP A 94 20.72 -7.14 1.23
N CYS A 95 20.61 -5.90 1.74
CA CYS A 95 19.51 -5.01 1.36
C CYS A 95 19.54 -4.78 -0.16
N LEU A 96 20.72 -4.50 -0.72
CA LEU A 96 20.86 -4.28 -2.15
C LEU A 96 20.47 -5.53 -2.97
N ARG A 97 20.93 -6.73 -2.57
CA ARG A 97 20.54 -8.00 -3.21
C ARG A 97 19.03 -8.21 -3.22
N ARG A 98 18.36 -7.99 -2.07
CA ARG A 98 16.90 -8.14 -1.94
C ARG A 98 16.13 -7.12 -2.76
N ARG A 99 16.49 -5.83 -2.66
CA ARG A 99 15.86 -4.76 -3.45
C ARG A 99 16.10 -4.96 -4.95
N TRP A 100 17.29 -5.40 -5.33
CA TRP A 100 17.61 -5.74 -6.72
C TRP A 100 16.76 -6.89 -7.24
N GLN A 101 16.58 -7.96 -6.46
CA GLN A 101 15.74 -9.10 -6.85
C GLN A 101 14.26 -8.69 -6.93
N GLY A 102 13.79 -7.85 -6.00
CA GLY A 102 12.40 -7.40 -5.92
C GLY A 102 11.90 -6.67 -7.18
N VAL A 103 12.79 -6.00 -7.92
CA VAL A 103 12.45 -5.28 -9.16
C VAL A 103 12.73 -6.08 -10.45
N ARG A 104 13.03 -7.39 -10.34
CA ARG A 104 13.23 -8.25 -11.50
C ARG A 104 11.89 -8.71 -12.09
N SER A 105 11.94 -9.14 -13.36
CA SER A 105 10.77 -9.70 -14.06
C SER A 105 10.24 -10.94 -13.34
N VAL A 106 8.95 -11.22 -13.53
CA VAL A 106 8.26 -12.39 -12.99
C VAL A 106 9.04 -13.67 -13.31
N GLY A 107 9.40 -13.90 -14.57
CA GLY A 107 10.12 -15.10 -14.97
C GLY A 107 11.49 -15.27 -14.29
N LEU A 108 12.24 -14.18 -14.07
CA LEU A 108 13.52 -14.28 -13.34
C LEU A 108 13.29 -14.57 -11.86
N ARG A 109 12.33 -13.90 -11.24
CA ARG A 109 11.98 -14.14 -9.83
C ARG A 109 11.43 -15.53 -9.59
N GLU A 110 10.57 -16.04 -10.46
CA GLU A 110 10.09 -17.43 -10.41
C GLU A 110 11.23 -18.44 -10.58
N GLY A 111 12.16 -18.19 -11.50
CA GLY A 111 13.34 -19.02 -11.67
C GLY A 111 14.15 -19.13 -10.37
N ILE A 112 14.50 -18.00 -9.77
CA ILE A 112 15.34 -17.95 -8.57
C ILE A 112 14.60 -18.46 -7.31
N GLU A 113 13.32 -18.10 -7.12
CA GLU A 113 12.61 -18.35 -5.85
C GLU A 113 11.91 -19.71 -5.79
N LEU A 114 11.52 -20.28 -6.94
CA LEU A 114 10.76 -21.53 -6.99
C LEU A 114 11.53 -22.69 -7.63
N ARG A 115 12.49 -22.41 -8.51
CA ARG A 115 13.23 -23.43 -9.27
C ARG A 115 14.67 -23.63 -8.79
N GLY A 116 15.10 -22.83 -7.83
CA GLY A 116 16.42 -22.91 -7.21
C GLY A 116 17.47 -22.01 -7.86
N ASP A 117 18.73 -22.25 -7.53
CA ASP A 117 19.83 -21.37 -7.89
C ASP A 117 20.07 -21.28 -9.41
N THR A 118 20.46 -20.10 -9.88
CA THR A 118 20.85 -19.92 -11.29
C THR A 118 22.28 -20.41 -11.51
N ARG A 119 22.51 -21.06 -12.65
CA ARG A 119 23.85 -21.51 -13.07
C ARG A 119 24.43 -20.56 -14.11
N GLU A 120 25.75 -20.44 -14.11
CA GLU A 120 26.45 -19.68 -15.14
C GLU A 120 26.52 -20.47 -16.46
N ALA A 121 26.37 -19.77 -17.58
CA ALA A 121 26.39 -20.38 -18.91
C ALA A 121 27.81 -20.38 -19.56
N GLY A 122 28.75 -19.61 -19.01
CA GLY A 122 30.10 -19.42 -19.53
C GLY A 122 30.81 -18.26 -18.83
N PRO A 123 32.09 -18.00 -19.13
CA PRO A 123 32.86 -16.96 -18.43
C PRO A 123 32.24 -15.57 -18.60
N TRP A 124 32.37 -14.73 -17.57
CA TRP A 124 31.87 -13.36 -17.60
C TRP A 124 32.56 -12.52 -18.69
N PRO A 125 31.85 -12.12 -19.77
CA PRO A 125 32.47 -11.55 -20.96
C PRO A 125 32.91 -10.10 -20.80
N TYR A 126 32.51 -9.44 -19.71
CA TYR A 126 32.87 -8.05 -19.40
C TYR A 126 34.10 -7.93 -18.52
N ARG A 127 34.73 -9.06 -18.16
CA ARG A 127 36.00 -9.07 -17.45
C ARG A 127 37.10 -8.55 -18.37
N GLY A 128 37.73 -7.45 -17.99
CA GLY A 128 38.90 -6.89 -18.65
C GLY A 128 39.57 -5.81 -17.81
N PRO A 129 40.85 -5.48 -18.06
CA PRO A 129 41.61 -4.53 -17.25
C PRO A 129 40.92 -3.17 -17.11
N PHE A 130 40.29 -2.70 -18.20
CA PHE A 130 39.54 -1.45 -18.19
C PHE A 130 38.36 -1.47 -17.20
N ALA A 131 37.64 -2.59 -17.08
CA ALA A 131 36.51 -2.70 -16.15
C ALA A 131 36.95 -2.57 -14.69
N ALA A 132 38.04 -3.26 -14.32
CA ALA A 132 38.61 -3.18 -12.97
C ALA A 132 39.12 -1.76 -12.66
N GLN A 133 39.84 -1.13 -13.61
CA GLN A 133 40.34 0.24 -13.46
C GLN A 133 39.20 1.27 -13.34
N ALA A 134 38.14 1.16 -14.14
CA ALA A 134 36.99 2.06 -14.08
C ALA A 134 36.27 1.97 -12.72
N VAL A 135 36.07 0.75 -12.21
CA VAL A 135 35.45 0.52 -10.90
C VAL A 135 36.38 0.97 -9.76
N ALA A 136 37.68 0.72 -9.86
CA ALA A 136 38.68 1.20 -8.91
C ALA A 136 38.70 2.73 -8.82
N ALA A 137 38.69 3.42 -9.96
CA ALA A 137 38.66 4.88 -10.01
C ALA A 137 37.39 5.45 -9.35
N LEU A 138 36.24 4.82 -9.58
CA LEU A 138 35.01 5.18 -8.89
C LEU A 138 35.13 4.99 -7.38
N ILE A 139 35.59 3.82 -6.92
CA ILE A 139 35.77 3.52 -5.49
C ILE A 139 36.73 4.51 -4.83
N ALA A 140 37.87 4.81 -5.46
CA ALA A 140 38.83 5.79 -4.96
C ALA A 140 38.20 7.18 -4.84
N ARG A 141 37.44 7.62 -5.86
CA ARG A 141 36.74 8.91 -5.85
C ARG A 141 35.68 9.01 -4.75
N LEU A 142 34.95 7.92 -4.50
CA LEU A 142 33.93 7.83 -3.47
C LEU A 142 34.54 7.78 -2.07
N GLY A 143 35.65 7.05 -1.89
CA GLY A 143 36.38 6.99 -0.62
C GLY A 143 36.97 8.32 -0.18
N ALA A 144 37.33 9.19 -1.13
CA ALA A 144 37.81 10.54 -0.86
C ALA A 144 36.68 11.58 -0.67
N ALA A 145 35.43 11.25 -1.00
CA ALA A 145 34.32 12.18 -0.87
C ALA A 145 33.84 12.26 0.60
N PRO A 146 33.54 13.46 1.12
CA PRO A 146 32.88 13.57 2.42
C PRO A 146 31.51 12.90 2.36
N ARG A 147 31.17 12.13 3.39
CA ARG A 147 29.86 11.48 3.49
C ARG A 147 28.84 12.47 4.05
N ASP A 148 27.68 12.53 3.43
CA ASP A 148 26.55 13.31 3.95
C ASP A 148 25.62 12.42 4.77
N ASP A 149 25.92 12.31 6.06
CA ASP A 149 25.13 11.49 6.99
C ASP A 149 23.73 12.05 7.26
N ARG A 150 23.41 13.25 6.74
CA ARG A 150 22.05 13.82 6.80
C ARG A 150 21.08 13.16 5.82
N ARG A 151 21.58 12.43 4.80
CA ARG A 151 20.72 11.70 3.87
C ARG A 151 20.14 10.46 4.55
N PRO A 152 18.82 10.19 4.44
CA PRO A 152 18.19 9.08 5.14
C PRO A 152 18.69 7.71 4.64
N PHE A 153 19.13 7.62 3.38
CA PHE A 153 19.48 6.36 2.74
C PHE A 153 20.92 6.37 2.19
N PRO A 154 21.67 5.26 2.30
CA PRO A 154 23.00 5.16 1.71
C PRO A 154 22.94 5.08 0.19
N ASP A 155 24.04 5.46 -0.45
CA ASP A 155 24.14 5.56 -1.90
C ASP A 155 24.75 4.30 -2.52
N VAL A 156 24.21 3.88 -3.68
CA VAL A 156 24.74 2.79 -4.50
C VAL A 156 24.99 3.31 -5.92
N TRP A 157 26.13 2.92 -6.48
CA TRP A 157 26.55 3.32 -7.81
C TRP A 157 26.49 2.15 -8.78
N LEU A 158 25.99 2.39 -9.99
CA LEU A 158 25.93 1.41 -11.07
C LEU A 158 26.88 1.84 -12.18
N VAL A 159 27.82 0.96 -12.51
CA VAL A 159 28.71 1.07 -13.67
C VAL A 159 28.18 0.12 -14.75
N ASP A 160 27.83 0.68 -15.90
CA ASP A 160 27.42 -0.09 -17.08
C ASP A 160 28.65 -0.28 -17.99
N LEU A 161 29.22 -1.49 -18.01
CA LEU A 161 30.49 -1.77 -18.70
C LEU A 161 30.37 -1.78 -20.22
N GLU A 162 29.16 -1.92 -20.76
CA GLU A 162 28.92 -1.84 -22.21
C GLU A 162 28.75 -0.38 -22.65
N LYS A 163 27.98 0.40 -21.88
CA LYS A 163 27.65 1.79 -22.23
C LYS A 163 28.64 2.80 -21.68
N LEU A 164 29.54 2.37 -20.79
CA LEU A 164 30.49 3.21 -20.07
C LEU A 164 29.82 4.34 -19.28
N THR A 165 28.62 4.10 -18.76
CA THR A 165 27.89 5.07 -17.94
C THR A 165 27.98 4.74 -16.47
N VAL A 166 28.10 5.77 -15.64
CA VAL A 166 27.99 5.67 -14.18
C VAL A 166 26.70 6.36 -13.74
N ARG A 167 25.89 5.65 -12.96
CA ARG A 167 24.64 6.16 -12.36
C ARG A 167 24.66 5.96 -10.86
N HIS A 168 23.84 6.73 -10.16
CA HIS A 168 23.69 6.67 -8.72
C HIS A 168 22.21 6.65 -8.35
N TYR A 169 21.85 5.82 -7.37
CA TYR A 169 20.54 5.84 -6.74
C TYR A 169 20.69 5.55 -5.24
N PRO A 170 19.88 6.15 -4.37
CA PRO A 170 19.84 5.77 -2.96
C PRO A 170 19.28 4.35 -2.79
N LEU A 171 19.73 3.64 -1.76
CA LEU A 171 19.25 2.32 -1.37
C LEU A 171 18.41 2.44 -0.09
N VAL A 172 17.10 2.26 -0.21
CA VAL A 172 16.23 2.12 0.96
C VAL A 172 16.52 0.75 1.62
N PRO A 173 16.97 0.72 2.89
CA PRO A 173 17.23 -0.54 3.58
C PRO A 173 16.01 -1.45 3.58
N GLU A 174 16.23 -2.76 3.54
CA GLU A 174 15.16 -3.75 3.69
C GLU A 174 14.91 -3.99 5.19
N PRO A 175 13.70 -3.71 5.73
CA PRO A 175 13.42 -3.87 7.16
C PRO A 175 13.66 -5.28 7.68
N ASP A 176 13.38 -6.29 6.85
CA ASP A 176 13.54 -7.71 7.18
C ASP A 176 14.91 -8.26 6.74
N CYS A 177 15.91 -7.38 6.53
CA CYS A 177 17.24 -7.79 6.10
C CYS A 177 17.94 -8.64 7.18
N PRO A 178 18.42 -9.86 6.87
CA PRO A 178 19.09 -10.70 7.84
C PRO A 178 20.48 -10.17 8.25
N GLY A 179 21.08 -9.30 7.43
CA GLY A 179 22.42 -8.73 7.68
C GLY A 179 22.42 -7.45 8.52
N CYS A 180 21.40 -6.59 8.37
CA CYS A 180 21.36 -5.31 9.10
C CYS A 180 19.99 -4.92 9.67
N GLY A 181 18.92 -5.68 9.39
CA GLY A 181 17.61 -5.46 9.98
C GLY A 181 17.64 -5.77 11.47
N THR A 182 16.90 -4.99 12.25
CA THR A 182 16.77 -5.16 13.70
C THR A 182 15.29 -5.18 14.06
N PRO A 183 14.59 -6.31 13.86
CA PRO A 183 13.16 -6.39 14.11
C PRO A 183 12.82 -6.09 15.57
N GLU A 184 11.94 -5.12 15.80
CA GLU A 184 11.53 -4.72 17.15
C GLU A 184 10.38 -5.62 17.63
N PRO A 185 10.42 -6.17 18.87
CA PRO A 185 9.29 -6.89 19.45
C PRO A 185 8.04 -6.02 19.53
N VAL A 186 6.90 -6.54 19.06
CA VAL A 186 5.61 -5.88 19.23
C VAL A 186 5.00 -6.32 20.56
N THR A 187 5.06 -5.45 21.56
CA THR A 187 4.51 -5.67 22.91
C THR A 187 3.33 -4.73 23.21
N ALA A 188 2.60 -5.02 24.29
CA ALA A 188 1.52 -4.15 24.78
C ALA A 188 2.01 -2.73 25.08
N GLU A 189 3.22 -2.59 25.64
CA GLU A 189 3.85 -1.30 25.95
C GLU A 189 4.24 -0.56 24.68
N SER A 190 4.74 -1.27 23.67
CA SER A 190 5.11 -0.66 22.38
C SER A 190 3.91 -0.13 21.58
N ALA A 191 2.70 -0.63 21.88
CA ALA A 191 1.47 -0.19 21.24
C ALA A 191 0.89 1.09 21.85
N VAL A 192 1.42 1.59 22.99
CA VAL A 192 0.91 2.80 23.63
C VAL A 192 1.01 3.98 22.67
N LEU A 193 -0.14 4.58 22.33
CA LEU A 193 -0.20 5.78 21.50
C LEU A 193 -0.44 7.00 22.38
N ILE A 194 0.46 7.98 22.26
CA ILE A 194 0.36 9.26 22.94
C ILE A 194 0.10 10.33 21.88
N LEU A 195 -1.12 10.86 21.86
CA LEU A 195 -1.49 11.96 20.97
C LEU A 195 -0.83 13.26 21.45
N ARG A 196 -0.15 13.96 20.54
CA ARG A 196 0.60 15.20 20.77
C ARG A 196 0.03 16.33 19.92
N PRO A 197 0.27 17.61 20.30
CA PRO A 197 -0.06 18.73 19.42
C PRO A 197 0.53 18.53 18.03
N ALA A 198 -0.31 18.65 17.00
CA ALA A 198 0.04 18.48 15.60
C ALA A 198 -0.45 19.70 14.80
N PRO A 199 0.22 20.86 14.94
CA PRO A 199 -0.20 22.10 14.30
C PRO A 199 -0.23 21.96 12.78
N LYS A 200 -1.32 22.39 12.17
CA LYS A 200 -1.48 22.38 10.72
C LYS A 200 -0.52 23.38 10.08
N TYR A 201 0.10 22.99 8.97
CA TYR A 201 1.04 23.89 8.28
C TYR A 201 0.37 25.10 7.62
N ARG A 202 -0.95 25.03 7.40
CA ARG A 202 -1.79 26.15 6.98
C ARG A 202 -3.24 25.95 7.43
N PRO A 203 -4.07 27.01 7.47
CA PRO A 203 -5.51 26.85 7.67
C PRO A 203 -6.16 25.99 6.58
N GLY A 204 -7.15 25.19 6.96
CA GLY A 204 -7.95 24.38 6.03
C GLY A 204 -7.23 23.17 5.42
N VAL A 205 -6.21 22.62 6.09
CA VAL A 205 -5.64 21.30 5.76
C VAL A 205 -5.52 20.43 6.99
N SER A 206 -5.62 19.12 6.81
CA SER A 206 -5.38 18.14 7.86
C SER A 206 -3.97 17.55 7.75
N ARG A 207 -2.94 18.43 7.75
CA ARG A 207 -1.53 18.08 7.54
C ARG A 207 -0.60 19.02 8.33
N VAL A 208 0.47 18.51 8.91
CA VAL A 208 1.51 19.28 9.66
C VAL A 208 2.63 19.81 8.78
N ARG A 209 2.77 19.30 7.54
CA ARG A 209 3.73 19.81 6.55
C ARG A 209 3.30 19.47 5.11
N PRO A 210 3.67 20.31 4.11
CA PRO A 210 3.42 20.00 2.70
C PRO A 210 4.26 18.81 2.23
N VAL A 211 3.80 18.09 1.19
CA VAL A 211 4.47 16.88 0.66
C VAL A 211 5.92 17.12 0.22
N ASP A 212 6.24 18.31 -0.28
CA ASP A 212 7.60 18.64 -0.73
C ASP A 212 8.60 18.82 0.44
N ALA A 213 8.11 19.06 1.66
CA ALA A 213 8.95 19.24 2.84
C ALA A 213 9.52 17.93 3.41
N TYR A 214 9.07 16.77 2.91
CA TYR A 214 9.58 15.45 3.34
C TYR A 214 10.90 15.06 2.67
N GLY A 215 11.35 15.80 1.65
CA GLY A 215 12.59 15.49 0.95
C GLY A 215 12.57 14.11 0.27
N LEU A 216 11.40 13.63 -0.15
CA LEU A 216 11.22 12.32 -0.78
C LEU A 216 12.07 12.21 -2.05
N GLN A 217 13.12 11.39 -1.98
CA GLN A 217 13.95 11.02 -3.11
C GLN A 217 13.23 9.92 -3.91
N VAL A 218 12.40 10.32 -4.88
CA VAL A 218 11.56 9.41 -5.69
C VAL A 218 12.38 8.26 -6.28
N ASP A 219 13.61 8.56 -6.71
CA ASP A 219 14.55 7.61 -7.31
C ASP A 219 15.06 6.54 -6.32
N ALA A 220 14.97 6.75 -5.00
CA ALA A 220 15.21 5.72 -3.99
C ALA A 220 14.07 4.68 -3.95
N PHE A 221 12.85 5.12 -4.22
CA PHE A 221 11.64 4.34 -4.09
C PHE A 221 11.24 3.67 -5.41
N ALA A 222 11.45 4.34 -6.54
CA ALA A 222 11.08 3.85 -7.86
C ALA A 222 12.25 3.97 -8.84
N ASN A 223 12.94 2.87 -9.09
CA ASN A 223 14.01 2.77 -10.10
C ASN A 223 14.21 1.30 -10.55
N PRO A 224 14.68 1.04 -11.78
CA PRO A 224 14.69 -0.30 -12.37
C PRO A 224 15.78 -1.23 -11.80
N HIS A 225 16.61 -0.71 -10.90
CA HIS A 225 17.78 -1.41 -10.39
C HIS A 225 17.55 -1.96 -8.98
N TRP A 226 16.95 -1.19 -8.08
CA TRP A 226 16.65 -1.56 -6.69
C TRP A 226 15.60 -0.66 -6.01
N GLY A 227 14.61 -0.15 -6.76
CA GLY A 227 13.57 0.71 -6.18
C GLY A 227 12.74 0.01 -5.10
N ALA A 228 12.59 0.65 -3.94
CA ALA A 228 11.95 0.07 -2.76
C ALA A 228 10.47 -0.30 -2.95
N VAL A 229 9.74 0.49 -3.74
CA VAL A 229 8.32 0.31 -4.05
C VAL A 229 8.09 0.12 -5.55
N GLY A 230 9.13 -0.23 -6.32
CA GLY A 230 8.95 -0.67 -7.71
C GLY A 230 10.07 -0.31 -8.68
N PRO A 231 10.02 -0.85 -9.91
CA PRO A 231 11.02 -0.58 -10.93
C PRO A 231 10.84 0.79 -11.62
N SER A 232 9.66 1.40 -11.57
CA SER A 232 9.37 2.63 -12.29
C SER A 232 8.10 3.33 -11.80
N VAL A 233 7.97 4.59 -12.20
CA VAL A 233 6.72 5.37 -12.18
C VAL A 233 6.38 5.72 -13.62
N VAL A 234 5.12 5.54 -13.98
CA VAL A 234 4.55 5.92 -15.28
C VAL A 234 3.65 7.11 -15.07
N CYS A 235 3.90 8.19 -15.82
CA CYS A 235 2.99 9.33 -15.91
C CYS A 235 1.95 9.06 -16.99
N ASP A 236 0.67 9.12 -16.65
CA ASP A 236 -0.40 9.01 -17.63
C ASP A 236 -0.60 10.34 -18.37
N VAL A 237 0.26 10.56 -19.37
CA VAL A 237 0.21 11.75 -20.24
C VAL A 237 -1.04 11.84 -21.11
N THR A 238 -1.86 10.79 -21.11
CA THR A 238 -3.13 10.74 -21.84
C THR A 238 -4.34 11.09 -20.97
N SER A 239 -4.18 11.14 -19.65
CA SER A 239 -5.26 11.54 -18.74
C SER A 239 -5.62 13.00 -18.97
N PRO A 240 -6.88 13.30 -19.34
CA PRO A 240 -7.28 14.67 -19.61
C PRO A 240 -7.75 15.42 -18.35
N THR A 241 -7.99 14.71 -17.25
CA THR A 241 -8.60 15.24 -16.04
C THR A 241 -7.55 15.59 -15.00
N THR A 242 -6.61 14.68 -14.72
CA THR A 242 -5.61 14.79 -13.65
C THR A 242 -4.21 14.48 -14.18
N SER A 243 -3.15 14.89 -13.46
CA SER A 243 -1.78 14.46 -13.76
C SER A 243 -1.47 13.11 -13.10
N ALA A 244 -2.19 12.06 -13.47
CA ALA A 244 -2.08 10.76 -12.79
C ALA A 244 -0.68 10.12 -12.96
N THR A 245 -0.17 9.51 -11.89
CA THR A 245 1.02 8.66 -11.93
C THR A 245 0.74 7.30 -11.31
N VAL A 246 1.34 6.24 -11.85
CA VAL A 246 1.19 4.87 -11.35
C VAL A 246 2.56 4.20 -11.25
N GLY A 247 2.79 3.48 -10.15
CA GLY A 247 3.89 2.54 -9.99
C GLY A 247 3.38 1.20 -9.45
N CYS A 248 4.28 0.22 -9.35
CA CYS A 248 3.93 -1.12 -8.89
C CYS A 248 5.16 -1.83 -8.30
N PHE A 249 4.95 -2.59 -7.23
CA PHE A 249 5.91 -3.58 -6.75
C PHE A 249 5.29 -4.97 -6.64
N SER A 250 6.12 -5.99 -6.70
CA SER A 250 5.67 -7.38 -6.63
C SER A 250 6.14 -8.05 -5.33
N SER A 251 5.22 -8.74 -4.66
CA SER A 251 5.51 -9.55 -3.47
C SER A 251 5.12 -11.01 -3.70
N ARG A 252 5.94 -11.96 -3.21
CA ARG A 252 5.64 -13.39 -3.30
C ARG A 252 4.52 -13.76 -2.34
N SER A 253 3.53 -14.49 -2.83
CA SER A 253 2.38 -14.97 -2.08
C SER A 253 2.10 -16.42 -2.45
N GLY A 254 2.66 -17.36 -1.68
CA GLY A 254 2.69 -18.77 -2.09
C GLY A 254 3.43 -18.92 -3.41
N ASP A 255 2.81 -19.57 -4.38
CA ASP A 255 3.45 -19.90 -5.66
C ASP A 255 3.41 -18.76 -6.69
N TYR A 256 2.71 -17.65 -6.43
CA TYR A 256 2.58 -16.54 -7.40
C TYR A 256 3.16 -15.22 -6.87
N LEU A 257 3.49 -14.32 -7.80
CA LEU A 257 3.85 -12.94 -7.49
C LEU A 257 2.62 -12.05 -7.58
N ARG A 258 2.27 -11.43 -6.46
CA ARG A 258 1.21 -10.42 -6.41
C ARG A 258 1.78 -9.06 -6.78
N GLU A 259 1.26 -8.48 -7.84
CA GLU A 259 1.47 -7.07 -8.16
C GLU A 259 0.64 -6.18 -7.22
N THR A 260 1.27 -5.12 -6.73
CA THR A 260 0.65 -4.11 -5.87
C THR A 260 0.92 -2.76 -6.48
N PHE A 261 -0.11 -2.23 -7.14
CA PHE A 261 -0.09 -0.89 -7.71
C PHE A 261 -0.15 0.17 -6.61
N TRP A 262 0.27 1.37 -6.94
CA TRP A 262 0.14 2.61 -6.16
C TRP A 262 0.15 3.78 -7.13
N GLY A 263 -0.44 4.90 -6.75
CA GLY A 263 -0.62 6.02 -7.65
C GLY A 263 -0.84 7.35 -6.96
N GLY A 264 -0.80 8.41 -7.74
CA GLY A 264 -1.02 9.74 -7.23
C GLY A 264 -1.79 10.58 -8.23
N HIS A 265 -2.70 11.38 -7.71
CA HIS A 265 -3.63 12.19 -8.47
C HIS A 265 -3.59 13.61 -7.94
N ALA A 266 -3.00 14.50 -8.73
CA ALA A 266 -2.86 15.92 -8.42
C ALA A 266 -2.79 16.74 -9.73
N ASP A 267 -2.63 18.05 -9.59
CA ASP A 267 -2.55 18.99 -10.72
C ASP A 267 -1.22 18.90 -11.49
N THR A 268 -0.20 18.22 -10.96
CA THR A 268 1.12 18.06 -11.62
C THR A 268 1.70 16.66 -11.39
N TYR A 269 2.44 16.13 -12.38
CA TYR A 269 3.14 14.84 -12.22
C TYR A 269 4.16 14.86 -11.09
N HIS A 270 4.75 16.02 -10.79
CA HIS A 270 5.68 16.21 -9.67
C HIS A 270 5.01 15.92 -8.33
N ALA A 271 3.80 16.46 -8.11
CA ALA A 271 3.03 16.22 -6.90
C ALA A 271 2.48 14.79 -6.85
N SER A 272 1.86 14.34 -7.96
CA SER A 272 1.32 12.99 -8.09
C SER A 272 2.36 11.91 -7.81
N THR A 273 3.57 12.03 -8.37
CA THR A 273 4.65 11.04 -8.14
C THR A 273 4.98 10.90 -6.66
N ARG A 274 5.02 12.01 -5.90
CA ARG A 274 5.32 11.97 -4.46
C ARG A 274 4.16 11.39 -3.65
N ILE A 275 2.93 11.77 -3.99
CA ILE A 275 1.72 11.18 -3.38
C ILE A 275 1.70 9.67 -3.63
N GLY A 276 1.99 9.23 -4.86
CA GLY A 276 2.05 7.81 -5.19
C GLY A 276 3.17 7.06 -4.47
N VAL A 277 4.35 7.65 -4.29
CA VAL A 277 5.39 7.03 -3.46
C VAL A 277 4.93 6.89 -2.00
N LEU A 278 4.20 7.87 -1.44
CA LEU A 278 3.63 7.78 -0.09
C LEU A 278 2.59 6.65 0.01
N GLU A 279 1.71 6.51 -0.98
CA GLU A 279 0.76 5.38 -1.05
C GLU A 279 1.51 4.05 -1.23
N GLY A 280 2.57 4.01 -2.04
CA GLY A 280 3.42 2.83 -2.20
C GLY A 280 4.08 2.40 -0.89
N LEU A 281 4.53 3.36 -0.08
CA LEU A 281 5.07 3.12 1.26
C LEU A 281 3.99 2.63 2.23
N GLU A 282 2.81 3.25 2.22
CA GLU A 282 1.66 2.81 3.02
C GLU A 282 1.31 1.36 2.70
N ARG A 283 1.17 1.01 1.41
CA ARG A 283 0.89 -0.37 1.00
C ARG A 283 2.00 -1.33 1.38
N PHE A 284 3.26 -0.91 1.23
CA PHE A 284 4.42 -1.73 1.61
C PHE A 284 4.40 -2.09 3.11
N ALA A 285 4.00 -1.13 3.96
CA ALA A 285 3.85 -1.28 5.41
C ALA A 285 2.58 -2.07 5.79
N GLY A 286 1.44 -1.80 5.15
CA GLY A 286 0.15 -2.41 5.47
C GLY A 286 0.01 -3.87 5.01
N MET A 287 0.85 -4.31 4.08
CA MET A 287 0.84 -5.68 3.61
C MET A 287 1.34 -6.68 4.65
N ARG A 288 2.42 -6.36 5.39
CA ARG A 288 3.11 -7.27 6.33
C ARG A 288 3.76 -6.50 7.46
N ALA A 289 3.89 -7.11 8.63
CA ALA A 289 4.62 -6.57 9.78
C ALA A 289 6.14 -6.54 9.57
N ARG A 290 6.62 -5.65 8.69
CA ARG A 290 8.04 -5.53 8.31
C ARG A 290 8.86 -4.85 9.39
N GLY A 291 10.06 -5.37 9.65
CA GLY A 291 10.94 -4.87 10.71
C GLY A 291 10.35 -5.05 12.12
N ARG A 292 9.41 -5.98 12.29
CA ARG A 292 8.70 -6.24 13.54
C ARG A 292 8.72 -7.72 13.88
N ALA A 293 8.98 -8.06 15.14
CA ALA A 293 8.92 -9.42 15.65
C ALA A 293 7.56 -9.65 16.32
N LEU A 294 6.71 -10.45 15.66
CA LEU A 294 5.40 -10.84 16.19
C LEU A 294 5.54 -12.13 17.00
N THR A 295 5.19 -12.07 18.29
CA THR A 295 5.40 -13.17 19.24
C THR A 295 4.13 -13.68 19.91
N LEU A 296 3.01 -12.96 19.78
CA LEU A 296 1.75 -13.30 20.45
C LEU A 296 0.92 -14.27 19.60
N THR A 297 0.99 -15.56 19.92
CA THR A 297 0.08 -16.59 19.39
C THR A 297 -0.80 -17.09 20.52
N ALA A 298 -2.11 -16.94 20.40
CA ALA A 298 -3.08 -17.31 21.43
C ALA A 298 -4.46 -17.59 20.80
N SER A 299 -5.34 -18.28 21.51
CA SER A 299 -6.76 -18.36 21.14
C SER A 299 -7.53 -17.12 21.64
N LEU A 300 -8.71 -16.84 21.08
CA LEU A 300 -9.58 -15.78 21.63
C LEU A 300 -10.06 -16.15 23.03
N ASP A 301 -10.30 -17.44 23.30
CA ASP A 301 -10.69 -17.92 24.63
C ASP A 301 -9.64 -17.60 25.70
N ASP A 302 -8.34 -17.68 25.35
CA ASP A 302 -7.23 -17.34 26.26
C ASP A 302 -7.09 -15.83 26.50
N LEU A 303 -7.33 -15.00 25.47
CA LEU A 303 -7.20 -13.54 25.56
C LEU A 303 -8.45 -12.88 26.16
N GLY A 304 -9.61 -13.51 26.01
CA GLY A 304 -10.90 -13.03 26.49
C GLY A 304 -11.33 -11.68 25.86
N PRO A 305 -12.19 -10.91 26.56
CA PRO A 305 -12.80 -9.69 26.02
C PRO A 305 -11.82 -8.52 25.86
N ALA A 306 -10.57 -8.69 26.29
CA ALA A 306 -9.53 -7.69 26.05
C ALA A 306 -9.08 -7.67 24.58
N ALA A 307 -9.29 -8.73 23.81
CA ALA A 307 -8.97 -8.78 22.39
C ALA A 307 -10.05 -8.14 21.51
N VAL A 308 -9.70 -7.79 20.27
CA VAL A 308 -10.68 -7.56 19.21
C VAL A 308 -11.26 -8.90 18.80
N ASP A 309 -12.57 -9.09 19.01
CA ASP A 309 -13.26 -10.30 18.60
C ASP A 309 -13.45 -10.28 17.08
N PRO A 310 -12.93 -11.27 16.32
CA PRO A 310 -13.09 -11.32 14.87
C PRO A 310 -14.54 -11.28 14.38
N ARG A 311 -15.50 -11.70 15.23
CA ARG A 311 -16.93 -11.65 14.91
C ARG A 311 -17.45 -10.22 14.81
N GLU A 312 -16.86 -9.27 15.55
CA GLU A 312 -17.22 -7.85 15.49
C GLU A 312 -16.76 -7.19 14.18
N THR A 313 -15.79 -7.78 13.49
CA THR A 313 -15.25 -7.28 12.22
C THR A 313 -15.83 -7.99 10.98
N GLY A 314 -16.85 -8.83 11.19
CA GLY A 314 -17.46 -9.64 10.15
C GLY A 314 -16.65 -10.91 9.82
N LEU A 315 -17.36 -11.98 9.48
CA LEU A 315 -16.81 -13.27 9.06
C LEU A 315 -17.42 -13.69 7.73
N TYR A 316 -16.75 -14.60 7.02
CA TYR A 316 -17.33 -15.24 5.85
C TYR A 316 -18.42 -16.23 6.24
N THR A 317 -19.29 -16.54 5.27
CA THR A 317 -20.40 -17.49 5.47
C THR A 317 -19.91 -18.93 5.49
N ASP A 318 -20.68 -19.83 6.10
CA ASP A 318 -20.39 -21.27 6.05
C ASP A 318 -20.33 -21.80 4.60
N GLU A 319 -21.12 -21.21 3.70
CA GLU A 319 -21.08 -21.53 2.27
C GLU A 319 -19.73 -21.20 1.64
N PHE A 320 -19.19 -20.01 1.94
CA PHE A 320 -17.85 -19.65 1.49
C PHE A 320 -16.80 -20.66 1.99
N HIS A 321 -16.83 -21.03 3.26
CA HIS A 321 -15.88 -21.99 3.83
C HIS A 321 -16.01 -23.40 3.23
N ARG A 322 -17.23 -23.86 2.92
CA ARG A 322 -17.45 -25.14 2.20
C ARG A 322 -16.88 -25.10 0.79
N ALA A 323 -17.04 -23.99 0.08
CA ALA A 323 -16.50 -23.80 -1.26
C ALA A 323 -14.97 -23.57 -1.26
N ASN A 324 -14.41 -23.08 -0.15
CA ASN A 324 -13.01 -22.72 0.00
C ASN A 324 -12.40 -23.42 1.24
N PRO A 325 -12.25 -24.76 1.25
CA PRO A 325 -11.81 -25.52 2.43
C PRO A 325 -10.39 -25.16 2.91
N TRP A 326 -9.60 -24.46 2.09
CA TRP A 326 -8.28 -23.94 2.47
C TRP A 326 -8.33 -22.64 3.30
N VAL A 327 -9.51 -22.05 3.50
CA VAL A 327 -9.77 -20.92 4.41
C VAL A 327 -10.70 -21.42 5.52
N PRO A 328 -10.17 -21.96 6.63
CA PRO A 328 -11.00 -22.50 7.69
C PRO A 328 -11.82 -21.41 8.40
N PRO A 329 -13.03 -21.73 8.89
CA PRO A 329 -13.83 -20.80 9.68
C PRO A 329 -13.09 -20.38 10.96
N PHE A 330 -13.42 -19.21 11.47
CA PHE A 330 -12.93 -18.77 12.78
C PHE A 330 -13.58 -19.59 13.90
N THR A 331 -12.77 -20.08 14.84
CA THR A 331 -13.23 -20.65 16.10
C THR A 331 -12.46 -20.00 17.26
N SER A 332 -13.13 -19.75 18.37
CA SER A 332 -12.56 -18.97 19.49
C SER A 332 -11.41 -19.68 20.20
N ASN A 333 -11.38 -21.01 20.15
CA ASN A 333 -10.33 -21.86 20.73
C ASN A 333 -9.11 -22.08 19.82
N ARG A 334 -9.13 -21.62 18.56
CA ARG A 334 -8.01 -21.83 17.63
C ARG A 334 -6.92 -20.79 17.90
N PRO A 335 -5.67 -21.21 18.18
CA PRO A 335 -4.56 -20.28 18.27
C PRO A 335 -4.30 -19.60 16.92
N ILE A 336 -4.26 -18.27 16.93
CA ILE A 336 -3.90 -17.42 15.79
C ILE A 336 -2.84 -16.40 16.21
N LEU A 337 -2.23 -15.75 15.23
CA LEU A 337 -1.26 -14.68 15.47
C LEU A 337 -2.00 -13.36 15.76
N TRP A 338 -1.52 -12.64 16.78
CA TRP A 338 -2.04 -11.35 17.20
C TRP A 338 -0.94 -10.30 17.17
N VAL A 339 -1.35 -9.05 16.97
CA VAL A 339 -0.53 -7.84 17.12
C VAL A 339 -1.16 -6.96 18.20
N TRP A 340 -0.41 -6.02 18.74
CA TRP A 340 -0.95 -5.07 19.72
C TRP A 340 -1.40 -3.79 19.02
N GLY A 341 -2.67 -3.43 19.20
CA GLY A 341 -3.20 -2.11 18.88
C GLY A 341 -3.49 -1.31 20.14
N TRP A 342 -3.88 -0.06 19.97
CA TRP A 342 -4.28 0.85 21.04
C TRP A 342 -5.73 1.26 20.89
N SER A 343 -6.54 1.01 21.91
CA SER A 343 -7.91 1.53 21.97
C SER A 343 -7.87 3.00 22.37
N LEU A 344 -8.38 3.88 21.50
CA LEU A 344 -8.54 5.30 21.80
C LEU A 344 -9.74 5.58 22.70
N ARG A 345 -10.70 4.66 22.80
CA ARG A 345 -11.83 4.76 23.73
C ARG A 345 -11.39 4.46 25.17
N ASP A 346 -10.72 3.33 25.35
CA ASP A 346 -10.40 2.77 26.66
C ASP A 346 -8.98 3.14 27.14
N ALA A 347 -8.16 3.79 26.29
CA ALA A 347 -6.78 4.17 26.54
C ALA A 347 -5.91 3.00 27.06
N ARG A 348 -6.00 1.85 26.37
CA ARG A 348 -5.30 0.61 26.75
C ARG A 348 -4.88 -0.20 25.52
N PRO A 349 -3.82 -1.04 25.65
CA PRO A 349 -3.43 -1.92 24.57
C PRO A 349 -4.47 -3.04 24.39
N ARG A 350 -4.75 -3.38 23.13
CA ARG A 350 -5.77 -4.34 22.74
C ARG A 350 -5.17 -5.32 21.72
N PRO A 351 -5.15 -6.65 21.96
CA PRO A 351 -4.76 -7.61 20.94
C PRO A 351 -5.68 -7.53 19.73
N VAL A 352 -5.11 -7.43 18.54
CA VAL A 352 -5.80 -7.42 17.25
C VAL A 352 -5.33 -8.64 16.46
N PRO A 353 -6.22 -9.43 15.84
CA PRO A 353 -5.81 -10.50 14.94
C PRO A 353 -4.88 -9.94 13.85
N GLU A 354 -3.71 -10.55 13.66
CA GLU A 354 -2.69 -10.04 12.74
C GLU A 354 -3.24 -9.86 11.32
N ILE A 355 -4.13 -10.76 10.89
CA ILE A 355 -4.77 -10.73 9.58
C ILE A 355 -5.68 -9.52 9.34
N LEU A 356 -6.21 -8.91 10.41
CA LEU A 356 -7.00 -7.68 10.33
C LEU A 356 -6.12 -6.44 10.31
N ALA A 357 -4.91 -6.55 10.87
CA ALA A 357 -3.91 -5.48 10.86
C ALA A 357 -3.06 -5.47 9.59
N PHE A 358 -2.78 -6.63 8.98
CA PHE A 358 -1.94 -6.76 7.80
C PHE A 358 -2.62 -7.62 6.74
N TYR A 359 -2.91 -7.02 5.58
CA TYR A 359 -3.81 -7.62 4.60
C TYR A 359 -3.12 -8.59 3.62
N HIS A 360 -1.80 -8.82 3.74
CA HIS A 360 -1.04 -9.65 2.81
C HIS A 360 0.05 -10.52 3.45
N LYS A 361 -0.33 -11.71 3.91
CA LYS A 361 0.61 -12.75 4.38
C LYS A 361 0.66 -13.99 3.47
N PRO A 362 1.82 -14.53 3.11
CA PRO A 362 1.89 -15.85 2.46
C PRO A 362 1.28 -16.95 3.37
N GLY A 363 0.49 -17.86 2.80
CA GLY A 363 -0.21 -18.94 3.52
C GLY A 363 -1.69 -18.64 3.82
N THR A 364 -2.55 -19.66 3.73
CA THR A 364 -4.00 -19.57 3.99
C THR A 364 -4.44 -20.27 5.27
N GLU A 365 -3.58 -21.11 5.86
CA GLU A 365 -3.84 -21.95 7.02
C GLU A 365 -4.19 -21.17 8.31
N HIS A 366 -3.75 -19.91 8.39
CA HIS A 366 -4.07 -19.01 9.50
C HIS A 366 -5.18 -17.99 9.16
N ARG A 367 -5.72 -18.03 7.94
CA ARG A 367 -6.71 -17.07 7.47
C ARG A 367 -8.12 -17.60 7.70
N PHE A 368 -8.98 -16.76 8.25
CA PHE A 368 -10.44 -16.98 8.31
C PHE A 368 -11.22 -15.91 7.54
N VAL A 369 -10.57 -14.78 7.24
CA VAL A 369 -11.01 -13.71 6.35
C VAL A 369 -9.83 -13.22 5.51
N GLN A 370 -10.11 -12.44 4.48
CA GLN A 370 -9.11 -11.64 3.76
C GLN A 370 -9.46 -10.18 3.94
N GLU A 371 -8.57 -9.45 4.62
CA GLU A 371 -8.74 -8.02 4.83
C GLU A 371 -8.24 -7.20 3.63
N SER A 372 -8.64 -5.94 3.56
CA SER A 372 -8.16 -4.96 2.57
C SER A 372 -7.27 -3.88 3.21
N SER A 373 -6.84 -2.89 2.41
CA SER A 373 -6.14 -1.71 2.93
C SER A 373 -7.05 -0.76 3.70
N ASN A 374 -8.36 -0.99 3.79
CA ASN A 374 -9.32 -0.10 4.44
C ASN A 374 -8.85 0.40 5.82
N GLY A 375 -8.62 1.70 5.98
CA GLY A 375 -8.13 2.30 7.22
C GLY A 375 -6.62 2.27 7.40
N CYS A 376 -5.85 1.80 6.42
CA CYS A 376 -4.42 2.06 6.34
C CYS A 376 -4.20 3.50 5.88
N ALA A 377 -3.35 4.24 6.57
CA ALA A 377 -3.03 5.60 6.16
C ALA A 377 -1.64 6.03 6.63
N SER A 378 -1.03 6.91 5.83
CA SER A 378 0.24 7.56 6.18
C SER A 378 0.08 9.06 6.46
N GLY A 379 0.86 9.57 7.40
CA GLY A 379 0.83 10.98 7.81
C GLY A 379 2.18 11.51 8.27
N GLY A 380 2.30 12.85 8.34
CA GLY A 380 3.48 13.53 8.89
C GLY A 380 3.61 13.48 10.40
N SER A 381 2.55 13.01 11.05
CA SER A 381 2.38 12.81 12.47
C SER A 381 1.49 11.59 12.67
N LEU A 382 1.48 11.05 13.89
CA LEU A 382 0.58 9.95 14.23
C LEU A 382 -0.89 10.40 14.10
N GLU A 383 -1.19 11.63 14.52
CA GLU A 383 -2.52 12.23 14.51
C GLU A 383 -3.08 12.33 13.09
N GLU A 384 -2.25 12.74 12.12
CA GLU A 384 -2.63 12.76 10.70
C GLU A 384 -2.94 11.38 10.14
N ALA A 385 -2.09 10.40 10.47
CA ALA A 385 -2.23 9.05 9.97
C ALA A 385 -3.52 8.41 10.52
N VAL A 386 -3.76 8.57 11.83
CA VAL A 386 -4.98 8.08 12.48
C VAL A 386 -6.23 8.81 11.97
N LEU A 387 -6.19 10.14 11.84
CA LEU A 387 -7.34 10.89 11.32
C LEU A 387 -7.68 10.45 9.89
N SER A 388 -6.68 10.32 9.01
CA SER A 388 -6.90 9.91 7.62
C SER A 388 -7.44 8.48 7.54
N GLY A 389 -6.87 7.53 8.30
CA GLY A 389 -7.37 6.15 8.35
C GLY A 389 -8.78 6.06 8.95
N LEU A 390 -9.11 6.90 9.93
CA LEU A 390 -10.47 6.99 10.47
C LEU A 390 -11.45 7.54 9.43
N MET A 391 -11.10 8.60 8.70
CA MET A 391 -11.95 9.13 7.62
C MET A 391 -12.25 8.05 6.59
N GLU A 392 -11.24 7.28 6.19
CA GLU A 392 -11.42 6.18 5.22
C GLU A 392 -12.40 5.12 5.75
N VAL A 393 -12.23 4.68 7.00
CA VAL A 393 -13.13 3.70 7.63
C VAL A 393 -14.57 4.19 7.68
N LEU A 394 -14.78 5.47 8.06
CA LEU A 394 -16.11 6.07 8.12
C LEU A 394 -16.75 6.21 6.73
N GLU A 395 -15.94 6.55 5.72
CA GLU A 395 -16.39 6.63 4.33
C GLU A 395 -16.86 5.26 3.82
N ARG A 396 -16.09 4.20 4.06
CA ARG A 396 -16.43 2.85 3.57
C ARG A 396 -17.66 2.30 4.27
N ASP A 397 -17.76 2.50 5.59
CA ASP A 397 -18.94 2.11 6.36
C ASP A 397 -20.21 2.80 5.84
N ALA A 398 -20.16 4.13 5.72
CA ALA A 398 -21.27 4.94 5.24
C ALA A 398 -21.69 4.57 3.82
N PHE A 399 -20.72 4.39 2.92
CA PHE A 399 -20.97 3.96 1.54
C PHE A 399 -21.64 2.59 1.49
N LEU A 400 -21.14 1.59 2.22
CA LEU A 400 -21.69 0.24 2.21
C LEU A 400 -23.10 0.19 2.82
N LEU A 401 -23.36 0.97 3.88
CA LEU A 401 -24.70 1.12 4.44
C LEU A 401 -25.68 1.69 3.43
N ALA A 402 -25.29 2.76 2.73
CA ALA A 402 -26.14 3.36 1.71
C ALA A 402 -26.36 2.42 0.52
N TRP A 403 -25.30 1.78 0.04
CA TRP A 403 -25.35 0.88 -1.11
C TRP A 403 -26.19 -0.36 -0.84
N HIS A 404 -25.85 -1.13 0.18
CA HIS A 404 -26.56 -2.38 0.48
C HIS A 404 -27.96 -2.14 1.04
N GLY A 405 -28.21 -1.01 1.70
CA GLY A 405 -29.55 -0.64 2.15
C GLY A 405 -30.42 0.04 1.10
N MET A 406 -29.87 0.29 -0.10
CA MET A 406 -30.53 1.01 -1.19
C MET A 406 -31.09 2.36 -0.74
N GLN A 407 -30.35 3.06 0.12
CA GLN A 407 -30.82 4.28 0.77
C GLN A 407 -30.81 5.45 -0.22
N PRO A 408 -31.95 6.11 -0.50
CA PRO A 408 -31.96 7.39 -1.22
C PRO A 408 -31.21 8.45 -0.42
N LEU A 409 -30.32 9.20 -1.07
CA LEU A 409 -29.46 10.20 -0.44
C LEU A 409 -29.71 11.59 -1.03
N PRO A 410 -29.55 12.68 -0.24
CA PRO A 410 -29.56 14.04 -0.75
C PRO A 410 -28.42 14.26 -1.75
N GLU A 411 -28.75 14.76 -2.93
CA GLU A 411 -27.76 15.17 -3.92
C GLU A 411 -27.12 16.51 -3.51
N ILE A 412 -25.81 16.64 -3.67
CA ILE A 412 -25.05 17.85 -3.38
C ILE A 412 -24.87 18.60 -4.68
N ASP A 413 -25.23 19.88 -4.71
CA ASP A 413 -24.99 20.74 -5.87
C ASP A 413 -23.52 21.21 -5.91
N PRO A 414 -22.69 20.70 -6.85
CA PRO A 414 -21.28 21.09 -6.93
C PRO A 414 -21.08 22.56 -7.34
N ALA A 415 -22.09 23.22 -7.91
CA ALA A 415 -22.01 24.66 -8.22
C ALA A 415 -21.92 25.51 -6.95
N THR A 416 -22.33 24.97 -5.80
CA THR A 416 -22.24 25.63 -4.50
C THR A 416 -20.87 25.51 -3.83
N SER A 417 -19.94 24.72 -4.38
CA SER A 417 -18.56 24.64 -3.88
C SER A 417 -17.91 26.02 -3.93
N ALA A 418 -17.17 26.38 -2.88
CA ALA A 418 -16.39 27.62 -2.83
C ALA A 418 -15.13 27.54 -3.71
N ASP A 419 -14.56 26.36 -3.93
CA ASP A 419 -13.33 26.19 -4.71
C ASP A 419 -13.62 26.21 -6.23
N PRO A 420 -13.13 27.20 -7.00
CA PRO A 420 -13.31 27.22 -8.45
C PRO A 420 -12.71 26.00 -9.15
N ARG A 421 -11.66 25.38 -8.61
CA ARG A 421 -11.02 24.20 -9.23
C ARG A 421 -11.97 23.00 -9.25
N THR A 422 -12.74 22.82 -8.19
CA THR A 422 -13.79 21.79 -8.11
C THR A 422 -14.81 22.00 -9.22
N ARG A 423 -15.34 23.22 -9.36
CA ARG A 423 -16.33 23.55 -10.40
C ARG A 423 -15.76 23.35 -11.81
N PHE A 424 -14.52 23.78 -12.06
CA PHE A 424 -13.86 23.57 -13.35
C PHE A 424 -13.62 22.10 -13.69
N MET A 425 -13.32 21.26 -12.71
CA MET A 425 -13.17 19.82 -12.93
C MET A 425 -14.52 19.16 -13.27
N VAL A 426 -15.61 19.58 -12.61
CA VAL A 426 -16.97 19.12 -12.96
C VAL A 426 -17.33 19.50 -14.41
N ASP A 427 -17.08 20.74 -14.81
CA ASP A 427 -17.28 21.19 -16.20
C ASP A 427 -16.44 20.38 -17.18
N ARG A 428 -15.18 20.09 -16.82
CA ARG A 428 -14.28 19.26 -17.62
C ARG A 428 -14.81 17.84 -17.80
N MET A 429 -15.33 17.20 -16.75
CA MET A 429 -15.96 15.88 -16.86
C MET A 429 -17.17 15.91 -17.81
N ALA A 430 -17.96 16.99 -17.76
CA ALA A 430 -19.09 17.17 -18.66
C ALA A 430 -18.64 17.24 -20.14
N MET A 431 -17.51 17.90 -20.43
CA MET A 431 -16.92 17.91 -21.78
C MET A 431 -16.52 16.50 -22.27
N TYR A 432 -16.18 15.59 -21.37
CA TYR A 432 -15.88 14.18 -21.69
C TYR A 432 -17.13 13.27 -21.73
N GLY A 433 -18.32 13.86 -21.59
CA GLY A 433 -19.58 13.13 -21.69
C GLY A 433 -20.02 12.47 -20.39
N TYR A 434 -19.49 12.90 -19.24
CA TYR A 434 -19.89 12.42 -17.92
C TYR A 434 -20.55 13.52 -17.09
N ARG A 435 -21.69 13.19 -16.49
CA ARG A 435 -22.30 13.97 -15.42
C ARG A 435 -21.69 13.53 -14.09
N ALA A 436 -20.97 14.41 -13.42
CA ALA A 436 -20.51 14.19 -12.05
C ALA A 436 -21.66 14.52 -11.08
N ARG A 437 -22.10 13.54 -10.31
CA ARG A 437 -23.15 13.67 -9.29
C ARG A 437 -22.57 13.33 -7.93
N PHE A 438 -23.04 14.01 -6.89
CA PHE A 438 -22.47 13.92 -5.54
C PHE A 438 -23.59 13.73 -4.53
N PHE A 439 -23.39 12.89 -3.53
CA PHE A 439 -24.42 12.55 -2.56
C PHE A 439 -23.87 12.66 -1.15
N ASP A 440 -24.67 13.25 -0.26
CA ASP A 440 -24.38 13.31 1.17
C ASP A 440 -24.67 11.93 1.77
N THR A 441 -23.60 11.15 1.96
CA THR A 441 -23.68 9.76 2.39
C THR A 441 -23.54 9.63 3.90
N ARG A 442 -23.71 10.71 4.68
CA ARG A 442 -23.68 10.62 6.14
C ARG A 442 -24.86 9.80 6.66
N ILE A 443 -24.56 8.66 7.29
CA ILE A 443 -25.55 7.77 7.90
C ILE A 443 -25.51 7.88 9.43
N THR A 444 -24.43 7.40 10.05
CA THR A 444 -24.32 7.30 11.52
C THR A 444 -23.56 8.47 12.13
N PHE A 445 -22.50 8.94 11.48
CA PHE A 445 -21.57 9.90 12.05
C PHE A 445 -21.73 11.28 11.40
N PRO A 446 -21.44 12.36 12.13
CA PRO A 446 -21.61 13.72 11.61
C PRO A 446 -20.52 14.15 10.61
N VAL A 447 -19.44 13.37 10.50
CA VAL A 447 -18.30 13.61 9.60
C VAL A 447 -18.78 13.69 8.15
N PRO A 448 -18.42 14.72 7.36
CA PRO A 448 -18.75 14.78 5.93
C PRO A 448 -18.22 13.55 5.16
N VAL A 449 -19.15 12.86 4.51
CA VAL A 449 -18.87 11.76 3.59
C VAL A 449 -19.63 12.02 2.30
N VAL A 450 -18.92 12.06 1.18
CA VAL A 450 -19.50 12.32 -0.15
C VAL A 450 -19.29 11.10 -1.04
N THR A 451 -20.37 10.50 -1.53
CA THR A 451 -20.29 9.53 -2.63
C THR A 451 -20.43 10.27 -3.95
N ALA A 452 -19.52 10.05 -4.88
CA ALA A 452 -19.55 10.63 -6.22
C ALA A 452 -19.80 9.56 -7.29
N VAL A 453 -20.54 9.94 -8.32
CA VAL A 453 -20.83 9.09 -9.49
C VAL A 453 -20.55 9.89 -10.76
N ALA A 454 -19.63 9.40 -11.59
CA ALA A 454 -19.52 9.84 -12.97
C ALA A 454 -20.48 9.00 -13.82
N GLU A 455 -21.53 9.59 -14.35
CA GLU A 455 -22.54 8.91 -15.16
C GLU A 455 -22.47 9.38 -16.62
N ARG A 456 -22.40 8.47 -17.60
CA ARG A 456 -22.49 8.90 -19.02
C ARG A 456 -23.84 9.52 -19.36
N PHE A 457 -23.81 10.66 -20.05
CA PHE A 457 -25.03 11.34 -20.52
C PHE A 457 -25.87 10.47 -21.47
N ASP A 458 -25.21 9.70 -22.33
CA ASP A 458 -25.83 8.89 -23.38
C ASP A 458 -26.29 7.50 -22.90
N GLY A 459 -25.98 7.12 -21.65
CA GLY A 459 -26.26 5.78 -21.13
C GLY A 459 -25.43 4.65 -21.75
N GLY A 460 -24.39 4.98 -22.54
CA GLY A 460 -23.59 4.02 -23.29
C GLY A 460 -22.53 3.30 -22.45
N LEU A 461 -21.58 2.66 -23.16
CA LEU A 461 -20.43 1.95 -22.57
C LEU A 461 -19.59 2.86 -21.67
N ALA A 462 -18.86 2.25 -20.73
CA ALA A 462 -18.24 2.96 -19.60
C ALA A 462 -19.30 3.71 -18.78
N ARG A 463 -20.43 3.03 -18.55
CA ARG A 463 -21.69 3.60 -18.10
C ARG A 463 -21.55 4.51 -16.89
N MET A 464 -20.85 4.04 -15.86
CA MET A 464 -20.60 4.83 -14.67
C MET A 464 -19.33 4.40 -13.91
N CYS A 465 -18.78 5.35 -13.15
CA CYS A 465 -17.70 5.14 -12.20
C CYS A 465 -18.11 5.72 -10.86
N PHE A 466 -17.72 5.07 -9.77
CA PHE A 466 -17.98 5.50 -8.41
C PHE A 466 -16.69 5.89 -7.72
N GLY A 467 -16.80 6.82 -6.78
CA GLY A 467 -15.76 7.19 -5.84
C GLY A 467 -16.42 7.74 -4.59
N ALA A 468 -15.65 7.91 -3.52
CA ALA A 468 -16.10 8.68 -2.37
C ALA A 468 -14.94 9.43 -1.73
N GLY A 469 -15.29 10.32 -0.81
CA GLY A 469 -14.35 11.08 -0.03
C GLY A 469 -14.93 11.46 1.31
N ALA A 470 -14.16 11.26 2.37
CA ALA A 470 -14.46 11.77 3.69
C ALA A 470 -13.37 12.71 4.20
N ALA A 471 -13.79 13.83 4.77
CA ALA A 471 -12.93 14.80 5.42
C ALA A 471 -13.76 15.65 6.37
N LEU A 472 -13.12 16.25 7.37
CA LEU A 472 -13.81 17.20 8.26
C LEU A 472 -14.25 18.47 7.53
N ASP A 473 -13.48 18.91 6.54
CA ASP A 473 -13.85 19.97 5.62
C ASP A 473 -14.71 19.41 4.47
N PRO A 474 -15.98 19.84 4.32
CA PRO A 474 -16.85 19.42 3.23
C PRO A 474 -16.26 19.65 1.82
N GLU A 475 -15.49 20.72 1.62
CA GLU A 475 -14.88 21.00 0.32
C GLU A 475 -13.80 19.97 -0.01
N ALA A 476 -13.03 19.56 0.99
CA ALA A 476 -12.04 18.49 0.84
C ALA A 476 -12.69 17.13 0.59
N ALA A 477 -13.82 16.82 1.26
CA ALA A 477 -14.57 15.58 1.04
C ALA A 477 -15.12 15.51 -0.39
N LEU A 478 -15.73 16.61 -0.87
CA LEU A 478 -16.22 16.72 -2.25
C LEU A 478 -15.08 16.61 -3.28
N ALA A 479 -13.97 17.32 -3.05
CA ALA A 479 -12.82 17.31 -3.96
C ALA A 479 -12.15 15.93 -4.04
N ALA A 480 -12.05 15.21 -2.92
CA ALA A 480 -11.54 13.83 -2.89
C ALA A 480 -12.44 12.89 -3.71
N ALA A 481 -13.76 12.95 -3.48
CA ALA A 481 -14.72 12.13 -4.22
C ALA A 481 -14.71 12.44 -5.73
N LEU A 482 -14.58 13.72 -6.11
CA LEU A 482 -14.42 14.15 -7.50
C LEU A 482 -13.12 13.64 -8.12
N CYS A 483 -12.01 13.70 -7.39
CA CYS A 483 -10.71 13.24 -7.88
C CYS A 483 -10.76 11.74 -8.27
N GLU A 484 -11.34 10.90 -7.42
CA GLU A 484 -11.52 9.46 -7.69
C GLU A 484 -12.28 9.21 -9.00
N ILE A 485 -13.48 9.78 -9.15
CA ILE A 485 -14.28 9.56 -10.37
C ILE A 485 -13.65 10.19 -11.62
N ALA A 486 -12.92 11.31 -11.48
CA ALA A 486 -12.26 11.97 -12.58
C ALA A 486 -11.08 11.17 -13.12
N THR A 487 -10.37 10.43 -12.27
CA THR A 487 -9.26 9.57 -12.67
C THR A 487 -9.74 8.31 -13.38
N ASP A 488 -10.73 7.61 -12.82
CA ASP A 488 -11.13 6.29 -13.34
C ASP A 488 -12.07 6.35 -14.55
N SER A 489 -12.99 7.32 -14.60
CA SER A 489 -14.00 7.42 -15.67
C SER A 489 -13.42 7.54 -17.08
N VAL A 490 -12.26 8.19 -17.22
CA VAL A 490 -11.64 8.41 -18.54
C VAL A 490 -10.94 7.15 -19.07
N GLN A 491 -10.38 6.32 -18.18
CA GLN A 491 -9.75 5.06 -18.56
C GLN A 491 -10.75 3.92 -18.73
N LEU A 492 -11.94 4.03 -18.12
CA LEU A 492 -12.95 2.98 -18.07
C LEU A 492 -13.35 2.47 -19.46
N LEU A 493 -13.51 3.34 -20.46
CA LEU A 493 -13.87 2.94 -21.82
C LEU A 493 -12.77 2.12 -22.50
N GLN A 494 -11.51 2.51 -22.33
CA GLN A 494 -10.38 1.78 -22.90
C GLN A 494 -10.21 0.42 -22.23
N ARG A 495 -10.36 0.35 -20.90
CA ARG A 495 -10.36 -0.91 -20.15
C ARG A 495 -11.50 -1.82 -20.61
N PHE A 496 -12.72 -1.27 -20.70
CA PHE A 496 -13.90 -1.98 -21.17
C PHE A 496 -13.68 -2.64 -22.54
N ARG A 497 -13.17 -1.87 -23.52
CA ARG A 497 -12.92 -2.38 -24.87
C ARG A 497 -11.86 -3.49 -24.94
N ARG A 498 -10.95 -3.58 -23.96
CA ARG A 498 -9.92 -4.63 -23.92
C ARG A 498 -10.48 -5.97 -23.45
N ASP A 499 -11.56 -5.98 -22.67
CA ASP A 499 -12.17 -7.19 -22.11
C ASP A 499 -13.70 -7.08 -21.97
N GLU A 500 -14.39 -6.69 -23.04
CA GLU A 500 -15.85 -6.51 -23.01
C GLU A 500 -16.57 -7.81 -22.65
N ALA A 501 -16.09 -8.95 -23.17
CA ALA A 501 -16.68 -10.26 -22.89
C ALA A 501 -16.58 -10.61 -21.39
N GLY A 502 -15.44 -10.34 -20.75
CA GLY A 502 -15.26 -10.54 -19.31
C GLY A 502 -16.23 -9.71 -18.47
N TYR A 503 -16.34 -8.40 -18.76
CA TYR A 503 -17.25 -7.52 -18.00
C TYR A 503 -18.72 -7.88 -18.19
N ARG A 504 -19.14 -8.25 -19.41
CA ARG A 504 -20.51 -8.74 -19.63
C ARG A 504 -20.78 -10.04 -18.89
N ALA A 505 -19.83 -10.97 -18.91
CA ALA A 505 -19.95 -12.22 -18.16
C ALA A 505 -20.09 -11.97 -16.65
N MET A 506 -19.38 -10.98 -16.08
CA MET A 506 -19.54 -10.57 -14.69
C MET A 506 -20.90 -9.92 -14.42
N SER A 507 -21.45 -9.15 -15.36
CA SER A 507 -22.77 -8.52 -15.20
C SER A 507 -23.94 -9.50 -15.21
N GLU A 508 -23.76 -10.66 -15.86
CA GLU A 508 -24.73 -11.75 -15.90
C GLU A 508 -24.57 -12.71 -14.70
N ASP A 509 -23.35 -12.87 -14.21
CA ASP A 509 -22.98 -13.78 -13.13
C ASP A 509 -21.95 -13.11 -12.20
N PHE A 510 -22.43 -12.63 -11.05
CA PHE A 510 -21.59 -11.93 -10.08
C PHE A 510 -20.56 -12.83 -9.42
N GLU A 511 -20.66 -14.16 -9.47
CA GLU A 511 -19.62 -15.04 -8.92
C GLU A 511 -18.27 -14.89 -9.64
N LYS A 512 -18.28 -14.34 -10.86
CA LYS A 512 -17.07 -14.00 -11.63
C LYS A 512 -16.38 -12.73 -11.15
N ILE A 513 -17.02 -11.94 -10.28
CA ILE A 513 -16.40 -10.80 -9.60
C ILE A 513 -15.58 -11.38 -8.44
N THR A 514 -14.28 -11.49 -8.62
CA THR A 514 -13.39 -12.22 -7.70
C THR A 514 -12.28 -11.36 -7.12
N SER A 515 -12.04 -10.19 -7.71
CA SER A 515 -10.94 -9.28 -7.38
C SER A 515 -11.42 -7.85 -7.17
N LEU A 516 -10.56 -7.03 -6.57
CA LEU A 516 -10.81 -5.61 -6.32
C LEU A 516 -11.20 -4.86 -7.59
N HIS A 517 -10.47 -5.06 -8.69
CA HIS A 517 -10.70 -4.33 -9.93
C HIS A 517 -12.02 -4.70 -10.62
N ASP A 518 -12.58 -5.88 -10.36
CA ASP A 518 -13.83 -6.33 -10.99
C ASP A 518 -15.03 -5.49 -10.52
N HIS A 519 -15.04 -5.08 -9.25
CA HIS A 519 -16.12 -4.33 -8.60
C HIS A 519 -16.45 -3.00 -9.29
N PRO A 520 -15.50 -2.08 -9.51
CA PRO A 520 -15.77 -0.85 -10.25
C PRO A 520 -15.94 -1.11 -11.75
N LEU A 521 -15.20 -2.06 -12.34
CA LEU A 521 -15.17 -2.24 -13.80
C LEU A 521 -16.45 -2.87 -14.35
N VAL A 522 -17.18 -3.70 -13.59
CA VAL A 522 -18.46 -4.26 -14.05
C VAL A 522 -19.49 -3.15 -14.34
N TYR A 523 -19.38 -1.99 -13.67
CA TYR A 523 -20.24 -0.82 -13.90
C TYR A 523 -19.90 -0.03 -15.17
N ALA A 524 -18.92 -0.47 -15.95
CA ALA A 524 -18.77 -0.04 -17.34
C ALA A 524 -19.90 -0.55 -18.25
N VAL A 525 -20.57 -1.65 -17.87
CA VAL A 525 -21.67 -2.28 -18.59
C VAL A 525 -22.95 -1.43 -18.43
N PRO A 526 -23.61 -0.98 -19.51
CA PRO A 526 -24.83 -0.16 -19.45
C PRO A 526 -25.93 -0.71 -18.55
N GLU A 527 -26.17 -2.02 -18.63
CA GLU A 527 -27.23 -2.75 -17.94
C GLU A 527 -27.04 -2.75 -16.42
N MET A 528 -25.79 -2.62 -15.94
CA MET A 528 -25.49 -2.51 -14.51
C MET A 528 -26.02 -1.21 -13.90
N GLY A 529 -26.36 -0.21 -14.72
CA GLY A 529 -26.87 1.07 -14.23
C GLY A 529 -28.17 0.97 -13.43
N ARG A 530 -28.98 -0.07 -13.64
CA ARG A 530 -30.20 -0.34 -12.84
C ARG A 530 -29.92 -0.50 -11.35
N HIS A 531 -28.72 -0.96 -10.99
CA HIS A 531 -28.29 -1.14 -9.61
C HIS A 531 -28.02 0.19 -8.91
N ALA A 532 -27.80 1.27 -9.66
CA ALA A 532 -27.61 2.60 -9.11
C ALA A 532 -28.89 3.44 -9.09
N ASP A 533 -30.03 2.91 -9.58
CA ASP A 533 -31.27 3.70 -9.75
C ASP A 533 -31.87 4.18 -8.44
N PHE A 534 -31.67 3.44 -7.33
CA PHE A 534 -32.10 3.89 -6.00
C PHE A 534 -31.46 5.23 -5.60
N LEU A 535 -30.25 5.51 -6.12
CA LEU A 535 -29.48 6.72 -5.88
C LEU A 535 -29.68 7.76 -7.00
N LEU A 536 -29.59 7.32 -8.26
CA LEU A 536 -29.58 8.20 -9.42
C LEU A 536 -30.98 8.60 -9.89
N ARG A 537 -31.99 7.77 -9.64
CA ARG A 537 -33.37 7.93 -10.11
C ARG A 537 -34.39 7.52 -9.03
N PRO A 538 -34.29 8.00 -7.78
CA PRO A 538 -35.25 7.66 -6.75
C PRO A 538 -36.64 8.19 -7.12
N ALA A 539 -37.69 7.44 -6.80
CA ALA A 539 -39.08 7.87 -7.01
C ALA A 539 -39.44 9.13 -6.20
N SER A 540 -38.76 9.34 -5.07
CA SER A 540 -38.90 10.51 -4.22
C SER A 540 -37.49 10.95 -3.77
N PRO A 541 -36.78 11.77 -4.57
CA PRO A 541 -35.46 12.25 -4.21
C PRO A 541 -35.54 13.14 -2.95
N PRO A 542 -34.60 13.00 -2.00
CA PRO A 542 -34.45 13.97 -0.93
C PRO A 542 -34.07 15.35 -1.48
N GLU A 543 -34.36 16.41 -0.72
CA GLU A 543 -34.00 17.79 -1.10
C GLU A 543 -32.48 17.95 -1.28
N PRO A 544 -32.02 18.61 -2.37
CA PRO A 544 -30.61 18.85 -2.59
C PRO A 544 -29.94 19.67 -1.48
N ARG A 545 -28.64 19.47 -1.30
CA ARG A 545 -27.82 20.17 -0.30
C ARG A 545 -26.74 21.01 -0.98
N SER A 546 -26.38 22.12 -0.34
CA SER A 546 -25.15 22.83 -0.66
C SER A 546 -23.95 22.16 0.01
N VAL A 547 -22.74 22.39 -0.51
CA VAL A 547 -21.51 21.88 0.12
C VAL A 547 -21.38 22.36 1.57
N ALA A 548 -21.71 23.62 1.84
CA ALA A 548 -21.67 24.19 3.19
C ALA A 548 -22.65 23.50 4.18
N ALA A 549 -23.74 22.89 3.71
CA ALA A 549 -24.69 22.17 4.56
C ALA A 549 -24.12 20.86 5.14
N LEU A 550 -22.99 20.39 4.62
CA LEU A 550 -22.28 19.24 5.18
C LEU A 550 -21.45 19.61 6.40
N ARG A 551 -21.21 20.89 6.67
CA ARG A 551 -20.34 21.35 7.74
C ARG A 551 -20.74 20.75 9.09
N TRP A 552 -19.79 20.10 9.74
CA TRP A 552 -19.93 19.65 11.12
C TRP A 552 -19.41 20.73 12.07
N THR A 553 -20.30 21.34 12.84
CA THR A 553 -19.99 22.50 13.68
C THR A 553 -18.95 22.23 14.78
N ARG A 554 -18.81 20.98 15.24
CA ARG A 554 -17.83 20.60 16.27
C ARG A 554 -16.42 20.49 15.71
N ALA A 555 -16.27 20.08 14.45
CA ALA A 555 -14.99 20.00 13.76
C ALA A 555 -15.21 20.06 12.24
N ASP A 556 -14.83 21.18 11.64
CA ASP A 556 -14.92 21.43 10.19
C ASP A 556 -13.53 21.52 9.53
N GLY A 557 -12.48 21.09 10.24
CA GLY A 557 -11.10 21.16 9.77
C GLY A 557 -10.50 22.57 9.76
N SER A 558 -11.22 23.60 10.22
CA SER A 558 -10.71 24.98 10.27
C SER A 558 -9.83 25.29 11.49
N GLY A 559 -9.91 24.48 12.55
CA GLY A 559 -9.08 24.61 13.75
C GLY A 559 -7.59 24.48 13.45
N PRO A 560 -6.68 24.93 14.34
CA PRO A 560 -5.24 25.00 14.05
C PRO A 560 -4.48 23.68 14.20
N ASP A 561 -5.06 22.66 14.84
CA ASP A 561 -4.35 21.44 15.26
C ASP A 561 -5.07 20.18 14.78
N VAL A 562 -4.33 19.25 14.16
CA VAL A 562 -4.87 17.97 13.68
C VAL A 562 -5.27 17.06 14.84
N ARG A 563 -4.62 17.20 16.01
CA ARG A 563 -4.97 16.41 17.20
C ARG A 563 -6.41 16.69 17.65
N ASP A 564 -6.80 17.96 17.68
CA ASP A 564 -8.10 18.36 18.20
C ASP A 564 -9.22 17.91 17.23
N ASP A 565 -8.95 17.98 15.93
CA ASP A 565 -9.77 17.40 14.86
C ASP A 565 -9.95 15.87 15.02
N LEU A 566 -8.84 15.15 15.27
CA LEU A 566 -8.86 13.71 15.53
C LEU A 566 -9.68 13.38 16.77
N LEU A 567 -9.48 14.09 17.88
CA LEU A 567 -10.21 13.86 19.12
C LEU A 567 -11.71 14.07 18.94
N ALA A 568 -12.13 15.07 18.17
CA ALA A 568 -13.53 15.26 17.83
C ALA A 568 -14.09 14.06 17.06
N ALA A 569 -13.39 13.58 16.02
CA ALA A 569 -13.82 12.43 15.23
C ALA A 569 -13.89 11.14 16.07
N VAL A 570 -12.90 10.89 16.94
CA VAL A 570 -12.89 9.75 17.88
C VAL A 570 -14.05 9.85 18.86
N ASP A 571 -14.33 11.04 19.41
CA ASP A 571 -15.46 11.28 20.30
C ASP A 571 -16.81 10.98 19.61
N ALA A 572 -16.98 11.36 18.35
CA ALA A 572 -18.19 11.05 17.58
C ALA A 572 -18.39 9.53 17.40
N VAL A 573 -17.31 8.78 17.16
CA VAL A 573 -17.36 7.32 16.98
C VAL A 573 -17.60 6.60 18.31
N THR A 574 -16.90 7.01 19.35
CA THR A 574 -17.00 6.40 20.69
C THR A 574 -18.31 6.72 21.40
N SER A 575 -18.87 7.91 21.19
CA SER A 575 -20.22 8.28 21.66
C SER A 575 -21.32 7.44 21.03
N ALA A 576 -21.09 6.89 19.82
CA ALA A 576 -21.99 5.94 19.18
C ALA A 576 -21.78 4.48 19.63
N GLY A 577 -20.90 4.24 20.62
CA GLY A 577 -20.66 2.93 21.22
C GLY A 577 -19.54 2.11 20.58
N PHE A 578 -18.86 2.63 19.56
CA PHE A 578 -17.76 1.93 18.88
C PHE A 578 -16.40 2.22 19.54
N ASP A 579 -15.40 1.39 19.26
CA ASP A 579 -14.00 1.63 19.64
C ASP A 579 -13.20 2.06 18.41
N VAL A 580 -12.17 2.90 18.58
CA VAL A 580 -11.19 3.17 17.53
C VAL A 580 -9.88 2.53 17.96
N VAL A 581 -9.53 1.41 17.34
CA VAL A 581 -8.33 0.63 17.62
C VAL A 581 -7.29 0.92 16.55
N VAL A 582 -6.10 1.36 16.96
CA VAL A 582 -5.03 1.74 16.05
C VAL A 582 -3.85 0.79 16.19
N VAL A 583 -3.38 0.23 15.07
CA VAL A 583 -2.15 -0.56 14.99
C VAL A 583 -1.07 0.25 14.26
N ASP A 584 0.07 0.49 14.91
CA ASP A 584 1.22 1.12 14.26
C ASP A 584 1.88 0.14 13.27
N GLN A 585 1.92 0.54 12.00
CA GLN A 585 2.54 -0.21 10.90
C GLN A 585 3.84 0.43 10.41
N THR A 586 4.23 1.59 10.97
CA THR A 586 5.34 2.40 10.46
C THR A 586 6.62 1.57 10.33
N THR A 587 7.22 1.56 9.14
CA THR A 587 8.49 0.86 8.86
C THR A 587 9.70 1.75 9.14
N PRO A 588 10.90 1.18 9.34
CA PRO A 588 12.12 1.95 9.62
C PRO A 588 12.42 3.08 8.61
N GLU A 589 12.20 2.84 7.32
CA GLU A 589 12.41 3.83 6.27
C GLU A 589 11.40 4.98 6.32
N GLN A 590 10.16 4.72 6.76
CA GLN A 590 9.15 5.75 6.98
C GLN A 590 9.52 6.61 8.20
N ARG A 591 9.96 5.98 9.31
CA ARG A 591 10.46 6.70 10.49
C ARG A 591 11.63 7.61 10.14
N ALA A 592 12.56 7.16 9.28
CA ALA A 592 13.68 7.97 8.82
C ALA A 592 13.26 9.23 8.03
N LEU A 593 12.07 9.22 7.43
CA LEU A 593 11.45 10.37 6.75
C LEU A 593 10.54 11.21 7.67
N GLY A 594 10.37 10.79 8.93
CA GLY A 594 9.39 11.35 9.87
C GLY A 594 7.94 11.08 9.46
N LEU A 595 7.70 9.98 8.73
CA LEU A 595 6.37 9.51 8.38
C LEU A 595 5.88 8.51 9.42
N HIS A 596 4.57 8.47 9.59
CA HIS A 596 3.85 7.48 10.38
C HIS A 596 2.87 6.74 9.47
N THR A 597 2.71 5.45 9.68
CA THR A 597 1.69 4.64 9.01
C THR A 597 0.97 3.78 10.02
N VAL A 598 -0.35 3.76 9.95
CA VAL A 598 -1.21 3.02 10.87
C VAL A 598 -2.28 2.25 10.11
N LYS A 599 -2.80 1.20 10.73
CA LYS A 599 -4.12 0.63 10.45
C LYS A 599 -5.09 1.09 11.53
N VAL A 600 -6.17 1.75 11.14
CA VAL A 600 -7.31 2.06 12.00
C VAL A 600 -8.38 1.00 11.80
N LEU A 601 -8.86 0.42 12.91
CA LEU A 601 -9.98 -0.49 12.94
C LEU A 601 -11.06 0.09 13.84
N VAL A 602 -12.32 -0.02 13.41
CA VAL A 602 -13.48 0.30 14.25
C VAL A 602 -14.36 -0.94 14.31
N PRO A 603 -14.09 -1.89 15.23
CA PRO A 603 -14.88 -3.12 15.35
C PRO A 603 -16.36 -2.81 15.47
N GLY A 604 -17.18 -3.46 14.64
CA GLY A 604 -18.60 -3.19 14.46
C GLY A 604 -18.96 -2.43 13.19
N LEU A 605 -18.04 -1.66 12.59
CA LEU A 605 -18.24 -1.01 11.29
C LEU A 605 -18.07 -1.98 10.12
N LEU A 606 -18.73 -1.69 9.00
CA LEU A 606 -18.72 -2.56 7.83
C LEU A 606 -17.34 -2.54 7.14
N PRO A 607 -16.69 -3.69 6.91
CA PRO A 607 -15.46 -3.75 6.15
C PRO A 607 -15.73 -3.70 4.65
N LEU A 608 -14.82 -3.09 3.90
CA LEU A 608 -14.82 -3.15 2.43
C LEU A 608 -14.10 -4.43 1.98
N ASP A 609 -14.88 -5.36 1.44
CA ASP A 609 -14.41 -6.64 0.92
C ASP A 609 -14.37 -6.65 -0.62
N PHE A 610 -13.59 -7.54 -1.20
CA PHE A 610 -13.51 -7.71 -2.65
C PHE A 610 -13.71 -9.17 -3.05
N GLY A 611 -14.56 -9.38 -4.05
CA GLY A 611 -15.09 -10.66 -4.49
C GLY A 611 -16.52 -10.87 -4.02
N TRP A 612 -17.42 -11.28 -4.92
CA TRP A 612 -18.85 -11.40 -4.63
C TRP A 612 -19.14 -12.34 -3.44
N THR A 613 -18.48 -13.49 -3.39
CA THR A 613 -18.65 -14.50 -2.34
C THR A 613 -17.97 -14.14 -1.01
N ARG A 614 -17.23 -13.02 -0.95
CA ARG A 614 -16.45 -12.58 0.20
C ARG A 614 -17.07 -11.39 0.95
N GLN A 615 -18.27 -10.97 0.61
CA GLN A 615 -18.89 -9.76 1.19
C GLN A 615 -19.39 -9.97 2.62
N ARG A 616 -18.55 -9.71 3.63
CA ARG A 616 -18.89 -9.84 5.05
C ARG A 616 -19.90 -8.79 5.50
N ALA A 617 -19.80 -7.58 4.97
CA ALA A 617 -20.65 -6.44 5.33
C ALA A 617 -22.14 -6.79 5.29
N ARG A 618 -22.59 -7.55 4.28
CA ARG A 618 -23.99 -7.97 4.08
C ARG A 618 -24.55 -8.84 5.21
N HIS A 619 -23.69 -9.46 5.99
CA HIS A 619 -24.05 -10.41 7.04
C HIS A 619 -23.86 -9.85 8.45
N MET A 620 -23.30 -8.64 8.58
CA MET A 620 -23.04 -8.02 9.88
C MET A 620 -24.30 -7.44 10.52
N PRO A 621 -24.43 -7.46 11.87
CA PRO A 621 -25.56 -6.86 12.59
C PRO A 621 -25.78 -5.38 12.25
N ARG A 622 -24.69 -4.63 12.05
CA ARG A 622 -24.75 -3.21 11.69
C ARG A 622 -25.50 -2.96 10.38
N MET A 623 -25.33 -3.83 9.38
CA MET A 623 -26.05 -3.71 8.12
C MET A 623 -27.56 -3.82 8.31
N ARG A 624 -28.02 -4.54 9.34
CA ARG A 624 -29.46 -4.68 9.62
C ARG A 624 -30.04 -3.45 10.30
N THR A 625 -29.28 -2.79 11.18
CA THR A 625 -29.81 -1.87 12.19
C THR A 625 -29.44 -0.40 11.95
N ALA A 626 -28.32 -0.11 11.31
CA ALA A 626 -27.76 1.24 11.28
C ALA A 626 -28.64 2.27 10.56
N LEU A 627 -29.36 1.90 9.49
CA LEU A 627 -30.28 2.83 8.80
C LEU A 627 -31.49 3.19 9.66
N ARG A 628 -32.01 2.23 10.44
CA ARG A 628 -33.07 2.48 11.42
C ARG A 628 -32.56 3.36 12.55
N GLU A 629 -31.39 3.05 13.10
CA GLU A 629 -30.75 3.84 14.16
C GLU A 629 -30.46 5.29 13.73
N ALA A 630 -30.14 5.50 12.46
CA ALA A 630 -29.99 6.82 11.85
C ALA A 630 -31.34 7.53 11.56
N GLY A 631 -32.48 6.88 11.79
CA GLY A 631 -33.81 7.42 11.49
C GLY A 631 -34.12 7.52 10.00
N LEU A 632 -33.34 6.87 9.14
CA LEU A 632 -33.52 6.86 7.68
C LEU A 632 -34.53 5.79 7.22
N ARG A 633 -34.79 4.80 8.08
CA ARG A 633 -35.80 3.76 7.89
C ARG A 633 -36.59 3.50 9.19
N PRO A 634 -37.85 3.06 9.10
CA PRO A 634 -38.65 2.73 10.28
C PRO A 634 -38.26 1.38 10.91
N ASP A 635 -37.78 0.43 10.11
CA ASP A 635 -37.53 -0.96 10.51
C ASP A 635 -36.12 -1.42 10.11
N ASP A 636 -35.67 -2.52 10.74
CA ASP A 636 -34.42 -3.19 10.41
C ASP A 636 -34.46 -3.81 9.01
N LEU A 637 -33.32 -3.82 8.32
CA LEU A 637 -33.16 -4.51 7.05
C LEU A 637 -33.17 -6.03 7.24
N THR A 638 -33.96 -6.71 6.42
CA THR A 638 -33.91 -8.16 6.24
C THR A 638 -33.00 -8.51 5.05
N ALA A 639 -32.70 -9.80 4.88
CA ALA A 639 -31.92 -10.25 3.73
C ALA A 639 -32.59 -9.91 2.38
N ALA A 640 -33.92 -9.80 2.33
CA ALA A 640 -34.68 -9.44 1.14
C ALA A 640 -34.62 -7.94 0.82
N ASP A 641 -34.32 -7.10 1.81
CA ASP A 641 -34.16 -5.66 1.63
C ASP A 641 -32.77 -5.27 1.11
N LEU A 642 -31.80 -6.19 1.16
CA LEU A 642 -30.42 -5.91 0.75
C LEU A 642 -30.31 -5.79 -0.76
N HIS A 643 -29.52 -4.80 -1.19
CA HIS A 643 -29.23 -4.56 -2.60
C HIS A 643 -28.70 -5.84 -3.28
N PRO A 644 -29.26 -6.23 -4.44
CA PRO A 644 -28.92 -7.50 -5.09
C PRO A 644 -27.65 -7.43 -5.93
N GLY A 645 -27.15 -6.25 -6.28
CA GLY A 645 -25.93 -6.06 -7.07
C GLY A 645 -24.66 -5.83 -6.24
N PRO A 646 -23.47 -6.10 -6.83
CA PRO A 646 -22.17 -5.89 -6.18
C PRO A 646 -21.97 -4.42 -5.88
N HIS A 647 -21.22 -4.08 -4.83
CA HIS A 647 -20.83 -2.69 -4.64
C HIS A 647 -19.83 -2.24 -5.75
N PRO A 648 -19.93 -1.00 -6.24
CA PRO A 648 -19.08 -0.46 -7.30
C PRO A 648 -17.75 0.14 -6.78
N PHE A 649 -17.51 0.10 -5.47
CA PHE A 649 -16.34 0.77 -4.89
C PHE A 649 -15.01 0.14 -5.34
N PRO A 650 -14.00 0.96 -5.72
CA PRO A 650 -12.67 0.48 -6.12
C PRO A 650 -11.79 0.00 -4.97
#